data_AF-A0A1I5DQL6-F1
#
_entry.id   AF-A0A1I5DQL6-F1
#
_cell.length_a   1.000
_cell.length_b   1.000
_cell.length_c   1.000
_cell.angle_alpha   90.00
_cell.angle_beta   90.00
_cell.angle_gamma   90.00
#
_symmetry.space_group_name_H-M   'P 1'
#
loop_
_entity.id
_entity.type
_entity.pdbx_description
1 polymer ?
#
loop_
_entity_poly.entity_id
_entity_poly.type
_entity_poly.pdbx_seq_one_letter_code
_entity_poly.pdbx_strand_id
1 'polypeptide(L)'
;MTSFQKELESRLSSRNLTCPVGGRWTSFQLVDEWGSGEPYAGLAYVATDSEGQRYSGNLDTRGIGKVTNHYAGPIALTFEQPCQGQEKLYIELQRRAHYPLKITELQVRAEQTRYLNPNATRTRENPAQACADDFFQVEVRHLVEHVAHLPPEVYRHYPQPAGPARLMGEHGKLGVAVMPQKHTVLEIRPLRALRPMLSTASAFCALNLYQLALMSTLTYCSFGQKPDKAPITTAVSFTRQPSVGNWFADALAKSEELGECYPGQRKPYYSLYEDVPYSRRLEIVPFDPALYAVNDPELGIHQEHPAKVHFLDDTGEEDSTDTQAYITHNDELILIAVRGTQQLADFLRDADARQVPFEEGVGQVHRGFYGAAKKTAAFVTSYLDRFYAGQKLLICGHSLGGAVALLLAEMLRRRPEGYTLQLYTYGAPRAADATFTKNAAPLVHYRMVNHNDPIPSVPGSWMNTKGNVYGTGLALAFANVPVGLSVFIAGITRWTGESYEHHGILRHFLPVEFDRKERSSILWMPRCDTITQHAACEVALEHKHGLPDRPALLAQLIQTGNHFMLPSYIPACWATLRRWQEAHITGSPLATKREYEWIDNALARITQQLRDEERSLARRGAPNGRSESDINIALIREVDKLHSTRARLATLRTASVSEKDVYGSLSEHPEQLAQDLARWQAHPENREVEQLAMAPARADDSELIRGAHGYAIGEPYTLDLDSIV
;
A
#
# COMPACT_ATOMS: atom_id res chain seq x y z
N MET A 1 -27.75 -4.09 -62.63
CA MET A 1 -27.59 -4.90 -61.40
C MET A 1 -28.21 -4.13 -60.25
N THR A 2 -29.29 -4.66 -59.68
CA THR A 2 -30.08 -4.04 -58.59
C THR A 2 -29.37 -4.20 -57.24
N SER A 3 -29.65 -3.34 -56.25
CA SER A 3 -28.94 -3.32 -54.95
C SER A 3 -29.02 -4.65 -54.19
N PHE A 4 -30.09 -5.42 -54.40
CA PHE A 4 -30.29 -6.76 -53.82
C PHE A 4 -29.25 -7.79 -54.27
N GLN A 5 -28.66 -7.61 -55.47
CA GLN A 5 -27.65 -8.51 -56.03
C GLN A 5 -26.26 -8.26 -55.44
N LYS A 6 -26.00 -7.07 -54.89
CA LYS A 6 -24.77 -6.74 -54.16
C LYS A 6 -24.77 -7.23 -52.72
N GLU A 7 -25.93 -7.39 -52.10
CA GLU A 7 -26.06 -7.94 -50.74
C GLU A 7 -25.93 -9.48 -50.69
N LEU A 8 -26.09 -10.16 -51.82
CA LEU A 8 -26.05 -11.62 -51.94
C LEU A 8 -24.69 -12.19 -52.41
N GLU A 9 -23.70 -11.35 -52.71
CA GLU A 9 -22.36 -11.81 -53.08
C GLU A 9 -21.54 -12.21 -51.84
N SER A 10 -21.46 -13.52 -51.55
CA SER A 10 -20.46 -14.06 -50.63
C SER A 10 -19.06 -13.77 -51.17
N ARG A 11 -18.19 -13.16 -50.35
CA ARG A 11 -16.79 -12.84 -50.70
C ARG A 11 -15.92 -14.06 -50.97
N LEU A 12 -16.43 -15.27 -50.70
CA LEU A 12 -15.72 -16.54 -50.86
C LEU A 12 -16.12 -17.32 -52.14
N SER A 13 -17.21 -16.96 -52.83
CA SER A 13 -17.60 -17.64 -54.08
C SER A 13 -18.67 -16.87 -54.88
N SER A 14 -18.53 -16.84 -56.20
CA SER A 14 -19.48 -16.25 -57.17
C SER A 14 -20.76 -17.08 -57.41
N ARG A 15 -21.08 -18.04 -56.53
CA ARG A 15 -22.32 -18.84 -56.61
C ARG A 15 -23.20 -18.56 -55.39
N ASN A 16 -24.28 -17.85 -55.66
CA ASN A 16 -25.41 -17.68 -54.74
C ASN A 16 -25.94 -19.02 -54.23
N LEU A 17 -26.25 -19.05 -52.92
CA LEU A 17 -26.89 -20.13 -52.15
C LEU A 17 -26.01 -21.38 -51.93
N THR A 18 -25.00 -21.27 -51.06
CA THR A 18 -24.44 -22.44 -50.39
C THR A 18 -25.46 -22.96 -49.38
N CYS A 19 -26.20 -24.02 -49.72
CA CYS A 19 -26.69 -24.94 -48.70
C CYS A 19 -25.54 -25.27 -47.72
N PRO A 20 -25.80 -25.51 -46.43
CA PRO A 20 -24.79 -26.13 -45.56
C PRO A 20 -24.26 -27.37 -46.30
N VAL A 21 -22.98 -27.34 -46.65
CA VAL A 21 -22.34 -28.48 -47.31
C VAL A 21 -22.29 -29.57 -46.26
N GLY A 22 -23.20 -30.55 -46.38
CA GLY A 22 -23.30 -31.66 -45.45
C GLY A 22 -21.93 -32.29 -45.21
N GLY A 23 -21.60 -32.54 -43.93
CA GLY A 23 -20.35 -33.19 -43.53
C GLY A 23 -19.21 -32.28 -43.08
N ARG A 24 -19.35 -30.95 -43.11
CA ARG A 24 -18.37 -30.06 -42.43
C ARG A 24 -18.57 -30.10 -40.93
N TRP A 25 -17.47 -30.19 -40.20
CA TRP A 25 -17.45 -30.17 -38.75
C TRP A 25 -16.27 -29.34 -38.25
N THR A 26 -16.43 -28.74 -37.08
CA THR A 26 -15.33 -28.11 -36.35
C THR A 26 -15.43 -28.56 -34.90
N SER A 27 -14.30 -28.97 -34.32
CA SER A 27 -14.22 -29.34 -32.92
C SER A 27 -13.21 -28.46 -32.20
N PHE A 28 -13.50 -28.17 -30.95
CA PHE A 28 -12.61 -27.37 -30.11
C PHE A 28 -12.66 -27.86 -28.68
N GLN A 29 -11.62 -27.56 -27.91
CA GLN A 29 -11.52 -27.92 -26.49
C GLN A 29 -11.02 -26.73 -25.69
N LEU A 30 -11.65 -26.44 -24.55
CA LEU A 30 -11.07 -25.54 -23.56
C LEU A 30 -10.29 -26.37 -22.53
N VAL A 31 -9.06 -25.97 -22.24
CA VAL A 31 -8.22 -26.58 -21.21
C VAL A 31 -7.58 -25.53 -20.32
N ASP A 32 -7.24 -25.90 -19.09
CA ASP A 32 -6.39 -25.10 -18.22
C ASP A 32 -4.90 -25.28 -18.56
N GLU A 33 -4.02 -24.62 -17.80
CA GLU A 33 -2.56 -24.72 -17.99
C GLU A 33 -2.00 -26.11 -17.68
N TRP A 34 -2.78 -27.01 -17.06
CA TRP A 34 -2.43 -28.41 -16.81
C TRP A 34 -2.91 -29.34 -17.95
N GLY A 35 -3.62 -28.80 -18.94
CA GLY A 35 -4.20 -29.56 -20.04
C GLY A 35 -5.52 -30.25 -19.70
N SER A 36 -6.13 -29.92 -18.55
CA SER A 36 -7.43 -30.47 -18.16
C SER A 36 -8.57 -29.59 -18.69
N GLY A 37 -9.54 -30.22 -19.35
CA GLY A 37 -10.78 -29.54 -19.76
C GLY A 37 -11.94 -29.69 -18.77
N GLU A 38 -11.75 -30.45 -17.69
CA GLU A 38 -12.76 -30.64 -16.63
C GLU A 38 -13.26 -29.31 -16.03
N PRO A 39 -12.41 -28.29 -15.75
CA PRO A 39 -12.89 -27.02 -15.22
C PRO A 39 -13.93 -26.30 -16.10
N TYR A 40 -13.96 -26.63 -17.40
CA TYR A 40 -14.83 -26.00 -18.39
C TYR A 40 -16.01 -26.89 -18.80
N ALA A 41 -16.14 -28.08 -18.22
CA ALA A 41 -17.16 -29.06 -18.59
C ALA A 41 -18.61 -28.54 -18.46
N GLY A 42 -19.41 -28.64 -19.53
CA GLY A 42 -20.79 -28.18 -19.53
C GLY A 42 -21.00 -26.69 -19.81
N LEU A 43 -19.93 -25.89 -20.02
CA LEU A 43 -20.06 -24.49 -20.41
C LEU A 43 -20.88 -24.37 -21.70
N ALA A 44 -21.86 -23.46 -21.72
CA ALA A 44 -22.56 -23.14 -22.95
C ALA A 44 -21.67 -22.26 -23.85
N TYR A 45 -21.60 -22.63 -25.13
CA TYR A 45 -20.89 -21.87 -26.16
C TYR A 45 -21.84 -21.43 -27.27
N VAL A 46 -21.43 -20.39 -27.97
CA VAL A 46 -21.99 -19.98 -29.25
C VAL A 46 -20.86 -19.98 -30.28
N ALA A 47 -21.11 -20.65 -31.40
CA ALA A 47 -20.24 -20.62 -32.57
C ALA A 47 -20.97 -19.85 -33.68
N THR A 48 -20.31 -18.84 -34.24
CA THR A 48 -20.81 -18.09 -35.39
C THR A 48 -19.98 -18.46 -36.60
N ASP A 49 -20.58 -18.89 -37.71
CA ASP A 49 -19.81 -19.20 -38.92
C ASP A 49 -19.57 -17.96 -39.80
N SER A 50 -18.88 -18.18 -40.92
CA SER A 50 -18.46 -17.11 -41.83
C SER A 50 -19.62 -16.39 -42.53
N GLU A 51 -20.83 -16.96 -42.50
CA GLU A 51 -22.05 -16.36 -43.04
C GLU A 51 -22.95 -15.78 -41.93
N GLY A 52 -22.45 -15.74 -40.68
CA GLY A 52 -23.16 -15.18 -39.53
C GLY A 52 -24.17 -16.12 -38.87
N GLN A 53 -24.28 -17.38 -39.33
CA GLN A 53 -25.18 -18.33 -38.71
C GLN A 53 -24.63 -18.77 -37.34
N ARG A 54 -25.49 -18.72 -36.32
CA ARG A 54 -25.15 -19.09 -34.94
C ARG A 54 -25.54 -20.53 -34.64
N TYR A 55 -24.66 -21.23 -33.92
CA TYR A 55 -24.85 -22.59 -33.41
C TYR A 55 -24.53 -22.58 -31.92
N SER A 56 -25.44 -23.10 -31.10
CA SER A 56 -25.25 -23.16 -29.65
C SER A 56 -25.11 -24.60 -29.20
N GLY A 57 -24.33 -24.81 -28.14
CA GLY A 57 -24.16 -26.12 -27.51
C GLY A 57 -23.49 -26.00 -26.16
N ASN A 58 -23.18 -27.14 -25.56
CA ASN A 58 -22.44 -27.22 -24.30
C ASN A 58 -21.18 -28.04 -24.49
N LEU A 59 -20.12 -27.67 -23.79
CA LEU A 59 -18.90 -28.49 -23.73
C LEU A 59 -19.20 -29.83 -23.03
N ASP A 60 -18.59 -30.91 -23.49
CA ASP A 60 -18.66 -32.22 -22.83
C ASP A 60 -17.87 -32.23 -21.50
N THR A 61 -17.81 -33.38 -20.83
CA THR A 61 -17.08 -33.54 -19.55
C THR A 61 -15.57 -33.34 -19.67
N ARG A 62 -15.02 -33.33 -20.89
CA ARG A 62 -13.61 -33.07 -21.18
C ARG A 62 -13.37 -31.65 -21.70
N GLY A 63 -14.40 -30.78 -21.67
CA GLY A 63 -14.31 -29.43 -22.19
C GLY A 63 -14.39 -29.33 -23.72
N ILE A 64 -14.86 -30.37 -24.41
CA ILE A 64 -14.91 -30.42 -25.88
C ILE A 64 -16.26 -29.96 -26.42
N GLY A 65 -16.23 -29.04 -27.38
CA GLY A 65 -17.37 -28.64 -28.21
C GLY A 65 -17.21 -29.17 -29.64
N LYS A 66 -18.35 -29.41 -30.32
CA LYS A 66 -18.36 -29.81 -31.72
C LYS A 66 -19.57 -29.23 -32.44
N VAL A 67 -19.31 -28.56 -33.56
CA VAL A 67 -20.34 -28.03 -34.46
C VAL A 67 -20.29 -28.82 -35.75
N THR A 68 -21.45 -29.29 -36.23
CA THR A 68 -21.58 -30.04 -37.48
C THR A 68 -22.52 -29.32 -38.44
N ASN A 69 -22.32 -29.54 -39.74
CA ASN A 69 -23.13 -28.97 -40.82
C ASN A 69 -23.18 -27.44 -40.86
N HIS A 70 -22.09 -26.76 -40.48
CA HIS A 70 -21.96 -25.31 -40.61
C HIS A 70 -21.45 -24.87 -41.99
N TYR A 71 -21.59 -23.59 -42.33
CA TYR A 71 -21.17 -23.04 -43.63
C TYR A 71 -19.64 -23.12 -43.81
N ALA A 72 -19.22 -23.09 -45.08
CA ALA A 72 -17.81 -23.26 -45.44
C ALA A 72 -16.94 -22.10 -44.94
N GLY A 73 -16.08 -22.38 -43.97
CA GLY A 73 -15.12 -21.41 -43.45
C GLY A 73 -14.84 -21.62 -41.97
N PRO A 74 -14.03 -20.74 -41.36
CA PRO A 74 -13.85 -20.71 -39.91
C PRO A 74 -15.15 -20.42 -39.16
N ILE A 75 -15.16 -20.78 -37.87
CA ILE A 75 -16.20 -20.38 -36.91
C ILE A 75 -15.56 -19.57 -35.78
N ALA A 76 -16.24 -18.54 -35.30
CA ALA A 76 -15.85 -17.74 -34.14
C ALA A 76 -16.59 -18.21 -32.89
N LEU A 77 -15.83 -18.46 -31.82
CA LEU A 77 -16.35 -18.99 -30.55
C LEU A 77 -16.51 -17.89 -29.51
N THR A 78 -17.70 -17.82 -28.90
CA THR A 78 -18.02 -16.95 -27.77
C THR A 78 -18.71 -17.72 -26.64
N PHE A 79 -18.55 -17.22 -25.41
CA PHE A 79 -19.12 -17.80 -24.19
C PHE A 79 -19.93 -16.72 -23.47
N GLU A 80 -21.19 -16.58 -23.87
CA GLU A 80 -22.07 -15.47 -23.48
C GLU A 80 -22.94 -15.77 -22.25
N GLN A 81 -22.94 -17.01 -21.76
CA GLN A 81 -23.80 -17.41 -20.63
C GLN A 81 -23.49 -16.56 -19.39
N PRO A 82 -24.46 -15.76 -18.89
CA PRO A 82 -24.28 -15.01 -17.65
C PRO A 82 -24.04 -15.95 -16.48
N CYS A 83 -23.25 -15.52 -15.50
CA CYS A 83 -23.05 -16.27 -14.27
C CYS A 83 -24.40 -16.51 -13.58
N GLN A 84 -24.72 -17.78 -13.29
CA GLN A 84 -25.94 -18.19 -12.60
C GLN A 84 -25.70 -18.55 -11.12
N GLY A 85 -24.46 -18.42 -10.66
CA GLY A 85 -24.05 -18.78 -9.30
C GLY A 85 -24.79 -18.00 -8.21
N GLN A 86 -25.00 -18.66 -7.07
CA GLN A 86 -25.61 -18.04 -5.87
C GLN A 86 -24.60 -17.37 -4.94
N GLU A 87 -23.32 -17.32 -5.32
CA GLU A 87 -22.29 -16.68 -4.49
C GLU A 87 -22.57 -15.17 -4.38
N LYS A 88 -22.67 -14.69 -3.13
CA LYS A 88 -23.00 -13.32 -2.80
C LYS A 88 -22.12 -12.31 -3.55
N LEU A 89 -20.82 -12.57 -3.64
CA LEU A 89 -19.84 -11.73 -4.33
C LEU A 89 -20.25 -11.45 -5.79
N TYR A 90 -20.47 -12.49 -6.60
CA TYR A 90 -20.82 -12.32 -8.00
C TYR A 90 -22.19 -11.65 -8.19
N ILE A 91 -23.13 -11.90 -7.28
CA ILE A 91 -24.44 -11.24 -7.31
C ILE A 91 -24.27 -9.73 -7.08
N GLU A 92 -23.49 -9.34 -6.08
CA GLU A 92 -23.25 -7.93 -5.73
C GLU A 92 -22.52 -7.19 -6.85
N LEU A 93 -21.46 -7.79 -7.42
CA LEU A 93 -20.71 -7.19 -8.53
C LEU A 93 -21.56 -7.01 -9.80
N GLN A 94 -22.49 -7.93 -10.08
CA GLN A 94 -23.37 -7.83 -11.25
C GLN A 94 -24.54 -6.87 -11.04
N ARG A 95 -25.01 -6.69 -9.80
CA ARG A 95 -26.24 -5.94 -9.48
C ARG A 95 -26.00 -4.56 -8.87
N ARG A 96 -24.77 -4.21 -8.50
CA ARG A 96 -24.44 -2.89 -7.96
C ARG A 96 -24.90 -1.77 -8.90
N ALA A 97 -25.35 -0.66 -8.32
CA ALA A 97 -25.91 0.46 -9.07
C ALA A 97 -24.88 1.16 -9.97
N HIS A 98 -23.62 1.21 -9.51
CA HIS A 98 -22.52 1.87 -10.22
C HIS A 98 -21.57 0.83 -10.80
N TYR A 99 -21.30 0.92 -12.11
CA TYR A 99 -20.41 0.02 -12.85
C TYR A 99 -20.74 -1.49 -12.68
N PRO A 100 -21.98 -1.95 -12.93
CA PRO A 100 -22.31 -3.38 -12.83
C PRO A 100 -21.48 -4.22 -13.80
N LEU A 101 -20.84 -5.28 -13.30
CA LEU A 101 -19.95 -6.10 -14.11
C LEU A 101 -20.73 -7.16 -14.92
N LYS A 102 -20.32 -7.38 -16.17
CA LYS A 102 -20.88 -8.41 -17.04
C LYS A 102 -20.09 -9.71 -16.89
N ILE A 103 -20.39 -10.45 -15.82
CA ILE A 103 -19.68 -11.69 -15.44
C ILE A 103 -20.34 -12.89 -16.10
N THR A 104 -19.57 -13.67 -16.86
CA THR A 104 -20.01 -14.91 -17.52
C THR A 104 -19.61 -16.15 -16.71
N GLU A 105 -20.25 -17.28 -16.98
CA GLU A 105 -19.90 -18.57 -16.38
C GLU A 105 -18.44 -18.98 -16.71
N LEU A 106 -17.95 -18.63 -17.90
CA LEU A 106 -16.54 -18.82 -18.28
C LEU A 106 -15.59 -18.07 -17.35
N GLN A 107 -15.92 -16.82 -16.99
CA GLN A 107 -15.10 -16.02 -16.06
C GLN A 107 -15.01 -16.74 -14.71
N VAL A 108 -16.15 -17.10 -14.11
CA VAL A 108 -16.20 -17.78 -12.80
C VAL A 108 -15.38 -19.07 -12.82
N ARG A 109 -15.49 -19.89 -13.86
CA ARG A 109 -14.73 -21.15 -13.97
C ARG A 109 -13.24 -20.90 -14.16
N ALA A 110 -12.86 -19.91 -14.95
CA ALA A 110 -11.45 -19.53 -15.12
C ALA A 110 -10.84 -18.98 -13.82
N GLU A 111 -11.63 -18.39 -12.91
CA GLU A 111 -11.14 -18.00 -11.58
C GLU A 111 -10.82 -19.19 -10.67
N GLN A 112 -11.45 -20.35 -10.93
CA GLN A 112 -11.23 -21.58 -10.16
C GLN A 112 -9.99 -22.35 -10.59
N THR A 113 -9.44 -22.08 -11.78
CA THR A 113 -8.17 -22.70 -12.24
C THR A 113 -6.96 -22.04 -11.57
N ARG A 114 -5.77 -22.62 -11.75
CA ARG A 114 -4.52 -22.13 -11.15
C ARG A 114 -3.41 -22.09 -12.18
N TYR A 115 -2.47 -21.16 -11.99
CA TYR A 115 -1.27 -21.09 -12.82
C TYR A 115 -0.43 -22.35 -12.61
N LEU A 116 0.10 -22.90 -13.69
CA LEU A 116 1.10 -23.97 -13.62
C LEU A 116 2.43 -23.41 -13.11
N ASN A 117 2.84 -22.26 -13.66
CA ASN A 117 4.05 -21.57 -13.23
C ASN A 117 3.71 -20.59 -12.09
N PRO A 118 4.40 -20.65 -10.92
CA PRO A 118 4.10 -19.77 -9.79
C PRO A 118 4.21 -18.27 -10.10
N ASN A 119 5.05 -17.88 -11.05
CA ASN A 119 5.19 -16.50 -11.53
C ASN A 119 4.18 -16.11 -12.62
N ALA A 120 3.15 -16.94 -12.86
CA ALA A 120 2.11 -16.76 -13.86
C ALA A 120 2.61 -16.59 -15.31
N THR A 121 3.85 -17.01 -15.60
CA THR A 121 4.35 -17.03 -16.97
C THR A 121 3.65 -18.13 -17.77
N ARG A 122 3.36 -17.85 -19.04
CA ARG A 122 2.68 -18.81 -19.93
C ARG A 122 3.50 -20.08 -20.09
N THR A 123 2.80 -21.21 -20.15
CA THR A 123 3.38 -22.52 -20.42
C THR A 123 3.95 -22.56 -21.85
N ARG A 124 5.02 -23.33 -22.04
CA ARG A 124 5.51 -23.70 -23.38
C ARG A 124 5.01 -25.08 -23.78
N GLU A 125 4.89 -25.97 -22.80
CA GLU A 125 4.42 -27.34 -22.99
C GLU A 125 3.10 -27.49 -22.24
N ASN A 126 2.10 -28.05 -22.92
CA ASN A 126 0.83 -28.43 -22.34
C ASN A 126 0.47 -29.83 -22.90
N PRO A 127 0.12 -30.81 -22.05
CA PRO A 127 -0.19 -32.17 -22.50
C PRO A 127 -1.27 -32.24 -23.60
N ALA A 128 -2.21 -31.30 -23.60
CA ALA A 128 -3.29 -31.23 -24.59
C ALA A 128 -2.80 -30.91 -26.01
N GLN A 129 -1.57 -30.38 -26.18
CA GLN A 129 -0.95 -30.15 -27.49
C GLN A 129 -0.85 -31.44 -28.31
N ALA A 130 -0.60 -32.58 -27.66
CA ALA A 130 -0.40 -33.87 -28.34
C ALA A 130 -1.66 -34.40 -29.05
N CYS A 131 -2.84 -33.92 -28.65
CA CYS A 131 -4.13 -34.33 -29.19
C CYS A 131 -4.78 -33.26 -30.10
N ALA A 132 -4.10 -32.14 -30.33
CA ALA A 132 -4.62 -30.99 -31.06
C ALA A 132 -4.10 -30.94 -32.50
N ASP A 133 -4.97 -30.60 -33.46
CA ASP A 133 -4.54 -30.20 -34.80
C ASP A 133 -3.95 -28.78 -34.78
N ASP A 134 -4.55 -27.90 -33.97
CA ASP A 134 -4.08 -26.55 -33.70
C ASP A 134 -4.18 -26.27 -32.18
N PHE A 135 -3.19 -25.60 -31.61
CA PHE A 135 -3.15 -25.23 -30.18
C PHE A 135 -2.93 -23.73 -30.03
N PHE A 136 -3.77 -23.06 -29.25
CA PHE A 136 -3.65 -21.63 -28.99
C PHE A 136 -3.77 -21.30 -27.50
N GLN A 137 -2.97 -20.34 -27.07
CA GLN A 137 -3.12 -19.69 -25.77
C GLN A 137 -4.08 -18.52 -25.90
N VAL A 138 -5.11 -18.55 -25.09
CA VAL A 138 -6.14 -17.50 -25.06
C VAL A 138 -6.34 -17.03 -23.62
N GLU A 139 -7.22 -16.05 -23.49
CA GLU A 139 -7.64 -15.45 -22.22
C GLU A 139 -9.13 -15.26 -22.30
N VAL A 140 -9.79 -15.18 -21.15
CA VAL A 140 -11.25 -15.02 -21.09
C VAL A 140 -11.75 -13.83 -21.93
N ARG A 141 -10.99 -12.73 -21.96
CA ARG A 141 -11.31 -11.54 -22.79
C ARG A 141 -11.39 -11.81 -24.30
N HIS A 142 -10.77 -12.87 -24.82
CA HIS A 142 -10.89 -13.23 -26.23
C HIS A 142 -12.20 -13.94 -26.56
N LEU A 143 -12.92 -14.42 -25.54
CA LEU A 143 -14.07 -15.31 -25.66
C LEU A 143 -15.39 -14.69 -25.17
N VAL A 144 -15.35 -13.47 -24.62
CA VAL A 144 -16.52 -12.78 -24.07
C VAL A 144 -16.64 -11.38 -24.67
N GLU A 145 -17.87 -10.85 -24.71
CA GLU A 145 -18.18 -9.56 -25.32
C GLU A 145 -17.68 -8.36 -24.48
N HIS A 146 -17.99 -8.36 -23.19
CA HIS A 146 -17.66 -7.23 -22.32
C HIS A 146 -16.33 -7.48 -21.61
N VAL A 147 -15.30 -6.72 -22.00
CA VAL A 147 -13.91 -6.95 -21.57
C VAL A 147 -13.32 -5.80 -20.76
N ALA A 148 -14.02 -4.68 -20.63
CA ALA A 148 -13.50 -3.47 -19.98
C ALA A 148 -13.12 -3.67 -18.51
N HIS A 149 -13.72 -4.64 -17.83
CA HIS A 149 -13.40 -5.00 -16.46
C HIS A 149 -12.37 -6.13 -16.34
N LEU A 150 -11.92 -6.74 -17.45
CA LEU A 150 -11.02 -7.89 -17.47
C LEU A 150 -9.54 -7.46 -17.52
N PRO A 151 -8.60 -8.29 -17.00
CA PRO A 151 -7.18 -7.96 -16.97
C PRO A 151 -6.63 -7.69 -18.38
N PRO A 152 -5.59 -6.85 -18.53
CA PRO A 152 -4.92 -6.64 -19.81
C PRO A 152 -4.25 -7.94 -20.30
N GLU A 153 -4.03 -8.02 -21.61
CA GLU A 153 -3.39 -9.17 -22.22
C GLU A 153 -1.94 -9.32 -21.80
N VAL A 154 -1.52 -10.57 -21.61
CA VAL A 154 -0.11 -10.91 -21.41
C VAL A 154 0.49 -11.54 -22.67
N TYR A 155 1.82 -11.59 -22.70
CA TYR A 155 2.55 -12.31 -23.74
C TYR A 155 2.11 -13.78 -23.83
N ARG A 156 2.08 -14.32 -25.06
CA ARG A 156 1.68 -15.69 -25.38
C ARG A 156 2.73 -16.34 -26.28
N HIS A 157 3.07 -17.60 -26.00
CA HIS A 157 3.93 -18.41 -26.86
C HIS A 157 3.20 -18.91 -28.10
N TYR A 158 1.92 -19.23 -27.95
CA TYR A 158 1.07 -19.75 -29.03
C TYR A 158 -0.13 -18.81 -29.27
N PRO A 159 0.09 -17.57 -29.75
CA PRO A 159 -1.01 -16.66 -30.02
C PRO A 159 -1.86 -17.16 -31.17
N GLN A 160 -3.16 -16.86 -31.12
CA GLN A 160 -4.06 -17.17 -32.22
C GLN A 160 -3.71 -16.33 -33.48
N PRO A 161 -3.66 -16.94 -34.68
CA PRO A 161 -3.44 -16.19 -35.91
C PRO A 161 -4.65 -15.31 -36.24
N ALA A 162 -4.41 -14.09 -36.75
CA ALA A 162 -5.48 -13.19 -37.18
C ALA A 162 -6.17 -13.61 -38.49
N GLY A 163 -5.60 -14.56 -39.24
CA GLY A 163 -6.09 -15.00 -40.55
C GLY A 163 -7.54 -15.48 -40.54
N PRO A 164 -7.91 -16.48 -39.71
CA PRO A 164 -9.28 -16.99 -39.62
C PRO A 164 -10.32 -15.90 -39.31
N ALA A 165 -10.04 -15.02 -38.34
CA ALA A 165 -10.93 -13.91 -38.00
C ALA A 165 -11.10 -12.92 -39.16
N ARG A 166 -10.01 -12.60 -39.89
CA ARG A 166 -10.06 -11.73 -41.07
C ARG A 166 -10.88 -12.34 -42.21
N LEU A 167 -10.85 -13.67 -42.39
CA LEU A 167 -11.66 -14.36 -43.40
C LEU A 167 -13.17 -14.24 -43.10
N MET A 168 -13.54 -14.20 -41.82
CA MET A 168 -14.93 -14.06 -41.37
C MET A 168 -15.47 -12.62 -41.42
N GLY A 169 -14.61 -11.62 -41.67
CA GLY A 169 -15.03 -10.21 -41.72
C GLY A 169 -15.68 -9.74 -40.41
N GLU A 170 -16.88 -9.18 -40.50
CA GLU A 170 -17.65 -8.68 -39.34
C GLU A 170 -17.93 -9.79 -38.31
N HIS A 171 -18.19 -11.02 -38.76
CA HIS A 171 -18.49 -12.16 -37.90
C HIS A 171 -17.26 -12.71 -37.16
N GLY A 172 -16.05 -12.27 -37.53
CA GLY A 172 -14.80 -12.62 -36.87
C GLY A 172 -14.28 -11.57 -35.88
N LYS A 173 -15.00 -10.46 -35.68
CA LYS A 173 -14.57 -9.39 -34.76
C LYS A 173 -14.69 -9.76 -33.29
N LEU A 174 -15.62 -10.65 -32.96
CA LEU A 174 -15.88 -11.12 -31.60
C LEU A 174 -15.59 -12.62 -31.50
N GLY A 175 -14.90 -13.02 -30.43
CA GLY A 175 -14.60 -14.42 -30.15
C GLY A 175 -13.30 -14.93 -30.79
N VAL A 176 -13.06 -16.23 -30.59
CA VAL A 176 -11.88 -16.93 -31.11
C VAL A 176 -12.26 -17.69 -32.38
N ALA A 177 -11.80 -17.22 -33.53
CA ALA A 177 -11.95 -17.89 -34.82
C ALA A 177 -11.07 -19.16 -34.99
N VAL A 178 -11.71 -20.32 -35.19
CA VAL A 178 -11.05 -21.63 -35.39
C VAL A 178 -11.38 -22.22 -36.77
N MET A 179 -10.44 -22.98 -37.33
CA MET A 179 -10.54 -23.52 -38.69
C MET A 179 -11.45 -24.76 -38.76
N PRO A 180 -12.16 -24.96 -39.88
CA PRO A 180 -13.00 -26.14 -40.07
C PRO A 180 -12.18 -27.42 -40.29
N GLN A 181 -12.81 -28.55 -40.03
CA GLN A 181 -12.24 -29.92 -40.15
C GLN A 181 -11.00 -30.14 -39.29
N LYS A 182 -10.90 -29.42 -38.19
CA LYS A 182 -9.83 -29.54 -37.20
C LYS A 182 -10.39 -29.65 -35.79
N HIS A 183 -9.60 -30.24 -34.91
CA HIS A 183 -9.74 -30.17 -33.47
C HIS A 183 -8.76 -29.14 -32.90
N THR A 184 -9.28 -27.99 -32.48
CA THR A 184 -8.47 -26.89 -31.91
C THR A 184 -8.53 -26.88 -30.39
N VAL A 185 -7.38 -26.94 -29.72
CA VAL A 185 -7.30 -26.79 -28.27
C VAL A 185 -6.99 -25.34 -27.91
N LEU A 186 -7.74 -24.79 -26.98
CA LEU A 186 -7.61 -23.44 -26.44
C LEU A 186 -7.22 -23.52 -24.96
N GLU A 187 -5.96 -23.21 -24.66
CA GLU A 187 -5.49 -23.07 -23.28
C GLU A 187 -5.95 -21.72 -22.72
N ILE A 188 -6.83 -21.77 -21.73
CA ILE A 188 -7.36 -20.59 -21.05
C ILE A 188 -6.41 -20.19 -19.92
N ARG A 189 -5.92 -18.95 -19.94
CA ARG A 189 -5.22 -18.37 -18.78
C ARG A 189 -6.13 -18.38 -17.55
N PRO A 190 -5.64 -18.82 -16.38
CA PRO A 190 -6.32 -18.60 -15.12
C PRO A 190 -6.67 -17.11 -14.94
N LEU A 191 -7.92 -16.85 -14.55
CA LEU A 191 -8.43 -15.50 -14.32
C LEU A 191 -8.19 -15.14 -12.86
N ARG A 192 -6.95 -14.74 -12.54
CA ARG A 192 -6.51 -14.43 -11.18
C ARG A 192 -5.76 -13.12 -11.13
N ALA A 193 -5.59 -12.57 -9.93
CA ALA A 193 -4.83 -11.36 -9.68
C ALA A 193 -4.05 -11.48 -8.37
N LEU A 194 -2.97 -10.72 -8.27
CA LEU A 194 -2.31 -10.51 -6.99
C LEU A 194 -3.04 -9.41 -6.20
N ARG A 195 -3.18 -9.61 -4.90
CA ARG A 195 -3.74 -8.63 -3.97
C ARG A 195 -2.75 -8.39 -2.82
N PRO A 196 -2.42 -7.12 -2.49
CA PRO A 196 -1.59 -6.85 -1.32
C PRO A 196 -2.27 -7.39 -0.06
N MET A 197 -1.56 -8.18 0.73
CA MET A 197 -2.09 -8.74 1.97
C MET A 197 -2.27 -7.62 3.00
N LEU A 198 -3.51 -7.34 3.37
CA LEU A 198 -3.89 -6.30 4.33
C LEU A 198 -4.83 -6.89 5.38
N SER A 199 -4.43 -6.85 6.65
CA SER A 199 -5.25 -7.35 7.76
C SER A 199 -6.42 -6.42 8.04
N THR A 200 -7.61 -7.01 8.16
CA THR A 200 -8.85 -6.34 8.56
C THR A 200 -9.08 -6.37 10.08
N ALA A 201 -8.20 -7.03 10.86
CA ALA A 201 -8.25 -6.95 12.32
C ALA A 201 -7.98 -5.52 12.83
N SER A 202 -8.65 -5.10 13.91
CA SER A 202 -8.42 -3.79 14.54
C SER A 202 -7.10 -3.70 15.30
N ALA A 203 -6.56 -4.85 15.73
CA ALA A 203 -5.27 -4.92 16.40
C ALA A 203 -4.12 -4.54 15.46
N PHE A 204 -3.06 -4.00 16.04
CA PHE A 204 -1.82 -3.70 15.32
C PHE A 204 -1.15 -5.00 14.88
N CYS A 205 -0.71 -5.08 13.63
CA CYS A 205 0.21 -6.11 13.17
C CYS A 205 1.36 -5.53 12.35
N ALA A 206 2.49 -6.22 12.34
CA ALA A 206 3.69 -5.80 11.60
C ALA A 206 3.49 -5.83 10.07
N LEU A 207 2.63 -6.73 9.57
CA LEU A 207 2.24 -6.79 8.16
C LEU A 207 1.62 -5.46 7.70
N ASN A 208 0.57 -4.99 8.37
CA ASN A 208 -0.08 -3.72 8.02
C ASN A 208 0.87 -2.53 8.17
N LEU A 209 1.75 -2.56 9.17
CA LEU A 209 2.78 -1.53 9.34
C LEU A 209 3.62 -1.36 8.07
N TYR A 210 4.12 -2.46 7.49
CA TYR A 210 4.94 -2.43 6.29
C TYR A 210 4.12 -2.16 5.02
N GLN A 211 3.01 -2.88 4.83
CA GLN A 211 2.19 -2.79 3.62
C GLN A 211 1.60 -1.39 3.45
N LEU A 212 1.07 -0.79 4.51
CA LEU A 212 0.49 0.56 4.44
C LEU A 212 1.56 1.65 4.30
N ALA A 213 2.84 1.36 4.60
CA ALA A 213 3.94 2.27 4.30
C ALA A 213 4.20 2.32 2.78
N LEU A 214 4.17 1.17 2.10
CA LEU A 214 4.25 1.11 0.64
C LEU A 214 3.04 1.81 0.01
N MET A 215 1.83 1.54 0.49
CA MET A 215 0.61 2.19 0.00
C MET A 215 0.61 3.70 0.20
N SER A 216 1.10 4.18 1.35
CA SER A 216 1.27 5.62 1.61
C SER A 216 2.30 6.23 0.66
N THR A 217 3.35 5.50 0.29
CA THR A 217 4.40 5.99 -0.62
C THR A 217 3.91 6.05 -2.07
N LEU A 218 3.05 5.13 -2.49
CA LEU A 218 2.47 5.11 -3.82
C LEU A 218 1.65 6.38 -4.13
N THR A 219 1.15 7.09 -3.11
CA THR A 219 0.42 8.37 -3.27
C THR A 219 1.26 9.48 -3.90
N TYR A 220 2.60 9.36 -3.89
CA TYR A 220 3.50 10.30 -4.54
C TYR A 220 3.65 10.05 -6.05
N CYS A 221 3.04 8.97 -6.57
CA CYS A 221 2.95 8.70 -8.00
C CYS A 221 1.68 9.33 -8.59
N SER A 222 1.73 9.71 -9.88
CA SER A 222 0.52 10.01 -10.65
C SER A 222 -0.39 8.78 -10.76
N PHE A 223 -1.66 8.96 -11.11
CA PHE A 223 -2.54 7.83 -11.44
C PHE A 223 -2.09 7.03 -12.68
N GLY A 224 -1.50 7.69 -13.69
CA GLY A 224 -0.85 6.99 -14.81
C GLY A 224 -1.77 6.42 -15.89
N GLN A 225 -3.03 6.87 -15.97
CA GLN A 225 -3.97 6.53 -17.05
C GLN A 225 -3.57 7.20 -18.38
N LYS A 226 -3.80 6.52 -19.50
CA LYS A 226 -3.75 7.09 -20.85
C LYS A 226 -4.98 6.65 -21.67
N PRO A 227 -5.72 7.57 -22.33
CA PRO A 227 -5.59 9.03 -22.24
C PRO A 227 -5.90 9.58 -20.83
N ASP A 228 -5.30 10.72 -20.48
CA ASP A 228 -5.39 11.34 -19.15
C ASP A 228 -6.32 12.56 -19.09
N LYS A 229 -6.85 13.02 -20.23
CA LYS A 229 -7.73 14.18 -20.34
C LYS A 229 -9.07 13.83 -20.97
N ALA A 230 -10.14 14.28 -20.34
CA ALA A 230 -11.49 14.20 -20.88
C ALA A 230 -11.70 15.24 -22.02
N PRO A 231 -12.60 14.98 -22.99
CA PRO A 231 -13.36 13.75 -23.14
C PRO A 231 -12.51 12.61 -23.75
N ILE A 232 -12.58 11.42 -23.15
CA ILE A 232 -11.88 10.21 -23.57
C ILE A 232 -12.79 9.45 -24.53
N THR A 233 -12.34 9.25 -25.77
CA THR A 233 -13.10 8.55 -26.82
C THR A 233 -12.51 7.18 -27.17
N THR A 234 -11.41 6.80 -26.55
CA THR A 234 -10.70 5.53 -26.79
C THR A 234 -10.59 4.72 -25.50
N ALA A 235 -10.24 3.44 -25.62
CA ALA A 235 -9.91 2.62 -24.46
C ALA A 235 -8.78 3.25 -23.61
N VAL A 236 -8.87 3.05 -22.30
CA VAL A 236 -7.85 3.50 -21.33
C VAL A 236 -6.82 2.41 -21.05
N SER A 237 -5.59 2.82 -20.73
CA SER A 237 -4.49 1.93 -20.37
C SER A 237 -3.65 2.54 -19.23
N PHE A 238 -2.88 1.70 -18.54
CA PHE A 238 -2.12 2.08 -17.35
C PHE A 238 -0.66 1.66 -17.47
N THR A 239 0.02 2.08 -18.53
CA THR A 239 1.38 1.59 -18.87
C THR A 239 2.52 2.25 -18.10
N ARG A 240 2.26 3.33 -17.35
CA ARG A 240 3.30 4.07 -16.63
C ARG A 240 3.68 3.36 -15.33
N GLN A 241 4.94 2.96 -15.19
CA GLN A 241 5.48 2.35 -13.97
C GLN A 241 6.53 3.27 -13.29
N PRO A 242 6.48 3.45 -11.96
CA PRO A 242 5.36 3.14 -11.07
C PRO A 242 4.21 4.17 -11.23
N SER A 243 2.97 3.72 -11.09
CA SER A 243 1.77 4.58 -10.96
C SER A 243 0.63 3.83 -10.26
N VAL A 244 -0.30 4.57 -9.65
CA VAL A 244 -1.44 3.98 -8.92
C VAL A 244 -2.29 3.09 -9.84
N GLY A 245 -2.67 3.61 -11.01
CA GLY A 245 -3.45 2.88 -11.98
C GLY A 245 -2.70 1.67 -12.53
N ASN A 246 -1.37 1.77 -12.73
CA ASN A 246 -0.61 0.60 -13.17
C ASN A 246 -0.61 -0.50 -12.11
N TRP A 247 -0.36 -0.17 -10.84
CA TRP A 247 -0.36 -1.17 -9.76
C TRP A 247 -1.66 -1.98 -9.76
N PHE A 248 -2.81 -1.30 -9.65
CA PHE A 248 -4.08 -2.00 -9.39
C PHE A 248 -4.81 -2.49 -10.66
N ALA A 249 -4.68 -1.81 -11.80
CA ALA A 249 -5.39 -2.20 -13.03
C ALA A 249 -4.54 -3.01 -14.02
N ASP A 250 -3.21 -2.97 -13.93
CA ASP A 250 -2.31 -3.55 -14.94
C ASP A 250 -1.37 -4.60 -14.34
N ALA A 251 -0.40 -4.21 -13.51
CA ALA A 251 0.63 -5.11 -13.00
C ALA A 251 0.05 -6.24 -12.15
N LEU A 252 -0.71 -5.93 -11.10
CA LEU A 252 -1.28 -6.94 -10.22
C LEU A 252 -2.32 -7.83 -10.93
N ALA A 253 -3.03 -7.27 -11.92
CA ALA A 253 -3.96 -7.98 -12.79
C ALA A 253 -3.25 -8.98 -13.72
N LYS A 254 -1.97 -8.75 -14.05
CA LYS A 254 -1.10 -9.66 -14.80
C LYS A 254 -0.27 -10.58 -13.91
N SER A 255 -0.47 -10.50 -12.58
CA SER A 255 0.35 -11.18 -11.58
C SER A 255 1.83 -10.76 -11.58
N GLU A 256 2.10 -9.52 -11.95
CA GLU A 256 3.42 -8.90 -11.85
C GLU A 256 3.66 -8.38 -10.43
N GLU A 257 4.82 -8.70 -9.86
CA GLU A 257 5.20 -8.26 -8.52
C GLU A 257 6.08 -7.02 -8.61
N LEU A 258 5.52 -5.87 -8.27
CA LEU A 258 6.23 -4.60 -8.33
C LEU A 258 7.06 -4.38 -7.05
N GLY A 259 8.36 -4.18 -7.23
CA GLY A 259 9.29 -3.76 -6.17
C GLY A 259 9.43 -2.22 -6.06
N GLU A 260 8.95 -1.48 -7.06
CA GLU A 260 9.02 -0.01 -7.08
C GLU A 260 7.66 0.62 -6.76
N CYS A 261 7.64 1.48 -5.74
CA CYS A 261 6.45 2.24 -5.32
C CYS A 261 6.62 3.76 -5.49
N TYR A 262 7.77 4.20 -6.01
CA TYR A 262 8.12 5.60 -6.23
C TYR A 262 9.08 5.77 -7.43
N PRO A 263 8.96 6.82 -8.26
CA PRO A 263 9.83 7.00 -9.42
C PRO A 263 11.29 7.25 -9.03
N GLY A 264 12.22 6.48 -9.61
CA GLY A 264 13.67 6.62 -9.33
C GLY A 264 14.12 5.96 -8.02
N GLN A 265 13.29 5.10 -7.44
CA GLN A 265 13.66 4.22 -6.33
C GLN A 265 14.83 3.32 -6.74
N ARG A 266 15.87 3.23 -5.89
CA ARG A 266 17.09 2.44 -6.17
C ARG A 266 17.04 1.02 -5.63
N LYS A 267 16.54 0.83 -4.41
CA LYS A 267 16.39 -0.47 -3.75
C LYS A 267 14.93 -0.90 -3.87
N PRO A 268 14.59 -2.07 -4.44
CA PRO A 268 13.22 -2.54 -4.51
C PRO A 268 12.71 -2.95 -3.12
N TYR A 269 11.42 -2.75 -2.88
CA TYR A 269 10.70 -3.18 -1.69
C TYR A 269 9.43 -3.89 -2.14
N TYR A 270 9.43 -5.23 -2.04
CA TYR A 270 8.30 -6.03 -2.46
C TYR A 270 7.23 -6.10 -1.37
N SER A 271 5.98 -5.84 -1.77
CA SER A 271 4.79 -6.11 -0.95
C SER A 271 4.58 -7.62 -0.79
N LEU A 272 3.92 -8.01 0.29
CA LEU A 272 3.40 -9.37 0.42
C LEU A 272 2.08 -9.47 -0.37
N TYR A 273 1.96 -10.47 -1.23
CA TYR A 273 0.79 -10.64 -2.08
C TYR A 273 0.15 -12.00 -1.86
N GLU A 274 -1.18 -12.01 -1.89
CA GLU A 274 -1.97 -13.23 -2.02
C GLU A 274 -2.48 -13.38 -3.46
N ASP A 275 -2.60 -14.63 -3.92
CA ASP A 275 -3.20 -14.97 -5.21
C ASP A 275 -4.71 -15.18 -5.06
N VAL A 276 -5.53 -14.32 -5.66
CA VAL A 276 -6.99 -14.33 -5.51
C VAL A 276 -7.73 -14.49 -6.84
N PRO A 277 -8.98 -15.01 -6.82
CA PRO A 277 -9.91 -14.84 -7.94
C PRO A 277 -9.94 -13.39 -8.40
N TYR A 278 -9.97 -13.14 -9.71
CA TYR A 278 -9.90 -11.78 -10.25
C TYR A 278 -11.04 -10.87 -9.76
N SER A 279 -12.21 -11.43 -9.46
CA SER A 279 -13.35 -10.73 -8.86
C SER A 279 -13.12 -10.26 -7.42
N ARG A 280 -12.05 -10.71 -6.74
CA ARG A 280 -11.67 -10.30 -5.37
C ARG A 280 -10.47 -9.33 -5.32
N ARG A 281 -10.01 -8.87 -6.48
CA ARG A 281 -8.91 -7.89 -6.61
C ARG A 281 -9.27 -6.55 -5.97
N LEU A 282 -8.25 -5.72 -5.73
CA LEU A 282 -8.46 -4.29 -5.53
C LEU A 282 -8.86 -3.65 -6.86
N GLU A 283 -10.13 -3.25 -6.96
CA GLU A 283 -10.76 -2.84 -8.21
C GLU A 283 -10.40 -1.40 -8.60
N ILE A 284 -10.11 -1.25 -9.89
CA ILE A 284 -10.23 0.00 -10.64
C ILE A 284 -11.45 -0.14 -11.56
N VAL A 285 -12.35 0.85 -11.53
CA VAL A 285 -13.59 0.81 -12.29
C VAL A 285 -13.33 0.60 -13.79
N PRO A 286 -14.18 -0.18 -14.48
CA PRO A 286 -14.06 -0.34 -15.92
C PRO A 286 -14.38 0.97 -16.65
N PHE A 287 -13.86 1.12 -17.87
CA PHE A 287 -14.17 2.23 -18.76
C PHE A 287 -14.67 1.70 -20.10
N ASP A 288 -15.95 1.93 -20.38
CA ASP A 288 -16.59 1.53 -21.63
C ASP A 288 -17.79 2.44 -21.92
N PRO A 289 -17.63 3.45 -22.79
CA PRO A 289 -18.72 4.35 -23.18
C PRO A 289 -19.94 3.66 -23.79
N ALA A 290 -19.78 2.46 -24.36
CA ALA A 290 -20.91 1.70 -24.91
C ALA A 290 -21.72 0.99 -23.81
N LEU A 291 -21.12 0.74 -22.65
CA LEU A 291 -21.74 0.01 -21.54
C LEU A 291 -22.19 0.92 -20.39
N TYR A 292 -21.44 1.98 -20.11
CA TYR A 292 -21.69 2.86 -18.97
C TYR A 292 -21.96 4.29 -19.42
N ALA A 293 -23.19 4.77 -19.23
CA ALA A 293 -23.59 6.13 -19.62
C ALA A 293 -22.73 7.23 -18.97
N VAL A 294 -22.19 7.01 -17.78
CA VAL A 294 -21.27 7.96 -17.11
C VAL A 294 -19.92 8.09 -17.83
N ASN A 295 -19.57 7.14 -18.71
CA ASN A 295 -18.38 7.21 -19.56
C ASN A 295 -18.65 7.92 -20.90
N ASP A 296 -19.84 8.49 -21.12
CA ASP A 296 -20.18 9.17 -22.37
C ASP A 296 -19.26 10.39 -22.62
N PRO A 297 -18.53 10.46 -23.76
CA PRO A 297 -17.72 11.61 -24.13
C PRO A 297 -18.49 12.93 -24.21
N GLU A 298 -19.80 12.91 -24.48
CA GLU A 298 -20.65 14.11 -24.54
C GLU A 298 -20.74 14.83 -23.18
N LEU A 299 -20.45 14.14 -22.08
CA LEU A 299 -20.39 14.73 -20.74
C LEU A 299 -19.19 15.68 -20.55
N GLY A 300 -18.22 15.71 -21.48
CA GLY A 300 -17.07 16.61 -21.42
C GLY A 300 -16.29 16.47 -20.12
N ILE A 301 -16.12 17.57 -19.38
CA ILE A 301 -15.43 17.55 -18.07
C ILE A 301 -16.16 16.70 -17.01
N HIS A 302 -17.45 16.43 -17.20
CA HIS A 302 -18.26 15.62 -16.28
C HIS A 302 -18.13 14.11 -16.55
N GLN A 303 -17.57 13.68 -17.68
CA GLN A 303 -17.32 12.27 -17.99
C GLN A 303 -16.57 11.59 -16.83
N GLU A 304 -17.08 10.45 -16.37
CA GLU A 304 -16.37 9.60 -15.42
C GLU A 304 -15.37 8.71 -16.15
N HIS A 305 -14.19 8.58 -15.57
CA HIS A 305 -13.15 7.67 -16.01
C HIS A 305 -12.32 7.24 -14.80
N PRO A 306 -11.53 6.15 -14.88
CA PRO A 306 -10.88 5.56 -13.71
C PRO A 306 -10.06 6.56 -12.88
N ALA A 307 -9.26 7.43 -13.53
CA ALA A 307 -8.49 8.44 -12.82
C ALA A 307 -9.37 9.40 -12.01
N LYS A 308 -10.49 9.85 -12.56
CA LYS A 308 -11.42 10.77 -11.88
C LYS A 308 -12.15 10.11 -10.72
N VAL A 309 -12.39 8.80 -10.81
CA VAL A 309 -13.08 8.04 -9.75
C VAL A 309 -12.13 7.66 -8.62
N HIS A 310 -10.89 7.27 -8.94
CA HIS A 310 -9.94 6.68 -8.00
C HIS A 310 -8.82 7.60 -7.54
N PHE A 311 -8.68 8.79 -8.11
CA PHE A 311 -7.59 9.71 -7.80
C PHE A 311 -8.09 11.14 -7.61
N LEU A 312 -7.70 11.71 -6.48
CA LEU A 312 -7.78 13.14 -6.22
C LEU A 312 -6.41 13.74 -6.50
N ASP A 313 -6.38 14.79 -7.32
CA ASP A 313 -5.21 15.62 -7.56
C ASP A 313 -5.66 17.07 -7.74
N ASP A 314 -5.63 17.85 -6.66
CA ASP A 314 -6.04 19.26 -6.71
C ASP A 314 -4.85 20.20 -6.96
N THR A 315 -3.70 19.67 -7.37
CA THR A 315 -2.49 20.45 -7.60
C THR A 315 -2.68 21.41 -8.78
N GLY A 316 -2.35 22.69 -8.58
CA GLY A 316 -2.44 23.72 -9.62
C GLY A 316 -3.84 24.31 -9.87
N GLU A 317 -4.84 23.96 -9.06
CA GLU A 317 -6.15 24.63 -9.05
C GLU A 317 -6.10 26.01 -8.35
N GLU A 318 -7.01 26.93 -8.68
CA GLU A 318 -7.06 28.28 -8.06
C GLU A 318 -7.23 28.23 -6.54
N ASP A 319 -8.00 27.28 -6.03
CA ASP A 319 -8.22 27.01 -4.59
C ASP A 319 -7.43 25.78 -4.10
N SER A 320 -6.30 25.44 -4.73
CA SER A 320 -5.52 24.22 -4.45
C SER A 320 -5.09 24.10 -2.98
N THR A 321 -5.11 22.87 -2.47
CA THR A 321 -4.55 22.51 -1.17
C THR A 321 -3.29 21.64 -1.28
N ASP A 322 -2.76 21.45 -2.50
CA ASP A 322 -1.68 20.50 -2.83
C ASP A 322 -1.94 19.08 -2.28
N THR A 323 -3.22 18.68 -2.30
CA THR A 323 -3.70 17.39 -1.80
C THR A 323 -3.83 16.41 -2.95
N GLN A 324 -3.23 15.24 -2.75
CA GLN A 324 -3.51 14.08 -3.57
C GLN A 324 -3.94 12.91 -2.70
N ALA A 325 -4.83 12.09 -3.24
CA ALA A 325 -5.25 10.86 -2.58
C ALA A 325 -5.63 9.83 -3.64
N TYR A 326 -5.52 8.55 -3.30
CA TYR A 326 -6.15 7.50 -4.09
C TYR A 326 -7.01 6.60 -3.23
N ILE A 327 -7.98 5.97 -3.88
CA ILE A 327 -8.92 5.04 -3.27
C ILE A 327 -9.13 3.83 -4.17
N THR A 328 -9.16 2.64 -3.58
CA THR A 328 -9.51 1.39 -4.26
C THR A 328 -10.19 0.45 -3.27
N HIS A 329 -10.90 -0.56 -3.75
CA HIS A 329 -11.72 -1.44 -2.91
C HIS A 329 -11.71 -2.88 -3.39
N ASN A 330 -12.00 -3.81 -2.48
CA ASN A 330 -12.43 -5.16 -2.79
C ASN A 330 -13.71 -5.49 -2.00
N ASP A 331 -14.00 -6.77 -1.82
CA ASP A 331 -15.13 -7.29 -1.05
C ASP A 331 -14.97 -7.16 0.48
N GLU A 332 -13.76 -6.93 0.98
CA GLU A 332 -13.44 -6.92 2.42
C GLU A 332 -13.09 -5.53 2.96
N LEU A 333 -12.41 -4.72 2.17
CA LEU A 333 -11.85 -3.43 2.58
C LEU A 333 -11.91 -2.37 1.46
N ILE A 334 -11.90 -1.11 1.89
CA ILE A 334 -11.64 0.07 1.05
C ILE A 334 -10.35 0.69 1.55
N LEU A 335 -9.34 0.74 0.68
CA LEU A 335 -8.04 1.36 0.95
C LEU A 335 -8.07 2.82 0.52
N ILE A 336 -7.73 3.71 1.43
CA ILE A 336 -7.66 5.15 1.21
C ILE A 336 -6.26 5.62 1.60
N ALA A 337 -5.52 6.19 0.66
CA ALA A 337 -4.18 6.70 0.93
C ALA A 337 -4.08 8.18 0.58
N VAL A 338 -3.57 8.98 1.51
CA VAL A 338 -3.47 10.45 1.37
C VAL A 338 -2.00 10.87 1.32
N ARG A 339 -1.65 11.66 0.30
CA ARG A 339 -0.29 12.15 0.08
C ARG A 339 0.05 13.30 1.02
N GLY A 340 1.34 13.41 1.38
CA GLY A 340 1.90 14.63 1.97
C GLY A 340 2.48 15.59 0.92
N THR A 341 2.79 16.81 1.35
CA THR A 341 3.47 17.83 0.53
C THR A 341 4.88 17.38 0.13
N GLN A 342 5.27 17.63 -1.12
CA GLN A 342 6.63 17.30 -1.61
C GLN A 342 7.69 18.34 -1.18
N GLN A 343 7.27 19.59 -0.91
CA GLN A 343 8.14 20.70 -0.49
C GLN A 343 8.04 20.96 1.02
N LEU A 344 8.52 19.99 1.80
CA LEU A 344 8.45 20.02 3.28
C LEU A 344 9.17 21.24 3.89
N ALA A 345 10.25 21.71 3.27
CA ALA A 345 11.02 22.86 3.76
C ALA A 345 10.23 24.17 3.69
N ASP A 346 9.41 24.34 2.65
CA ASP A 346 8.55 25.50 2.50
C ASP A 346 7.35 25.41 3.46
N PHE A 347 6.78 24.21 3.64
CA PHE A 347 5.75 23.96 4.65
C PHE A 347 6.19 24.31 6.08
N LEU A 348 7.40 23.90 6.50
CA LEU A 348 7.93 24.23 7.83
C LEU A 348 8.18 25.73 8.03
N ARG A 349 8.47 26.47 6.95
CA ARG A 349 8.68 27.93 6.99
C ARG A 349 7.36 28.70 6.99
N ASP A 350 6.36 28.20 6.29
CA ASP A 350 5.07 28.87 6.05
C ASP A 350 3.94 28.39 6.97
N ALA A 351 4.23 27.53 7.95
CA ALA A 351 3.26 26.91 8.86
C ALA A 351 2.39 27.93 9.63
N ASP A 352 1.28 28.33 9.01
CA ASP A 352 0.17 29.03 9.64
C ASP A 352 -0.57 28.05 10.56
N ALA A 353 -0.09 27.93 11.79
CA ALA A 353 -0.60 27.03 12.83
C ALA A 353 -1.99 27.44 13.38
N ARG A 354 -2.75 28.30 12.69
CA ARG A 354 -4.05 28.77 13.15
C ARG A 354 -5.03 27.60 13.30
N GLN A 355 -5.55 27.47 14.51
CA GLN A 355 -6.65 26.58 14.84
C GLN A 355 -8.00 27.17 14.43
N VAL A 356 -8.91 26.34 13.92
CA VAL A 356 -10.30 26.67 13.59
C VAL A 356 -11.25 25.59 14.14
N PRO A 357 -12.53 25.89 14.38
CA PRO A 357 -13.50 24.90 14.84
C PRO A 357 -13.63 23.73 13.87
N PHE A 358 -13.67 22.51 14.40
CA PHE A 358 -14.04 21.31 13.66
C PHE A 358 -15.56 21.22 13.54
N GLU A 359 -16.12 21.42 12.35
CA GLU A 359 -17.56 21.62 12.16
C GLU A 359 -18.37 20.34 12.36
N GLU A 360 -17.76 19.17 12.07
CA GLU A 360 -18.40 17.87 12.22
C GLU A 360 -18.43 17.41 13.70
N GLY A 361 -17.73 18.10 14.61
CA GLY A 361 -17.57 17.66 15.98
C GLY A 361 -17.24 18.77 16.97
N VAL A 362 -16.37 18.44 17.93
CA VAL A 362 -15.99 19.32 19.03
C VAL A 362 -14.47 19.39 19.11
N GLY A 363 -13.95 20.59 19.35
CA GLY A 363 -12.53 20.88 19.39
C GLY A 363 -12.08 21.69 18.18
N GLN A 364 -10.78 21.96 18.14
CA GLN A 364 -10.16 22.82 17.14
C GLN A 364 -9.14 22.03 16.32
N VAL A 365 -9.06 22.35 15.03
CA VAL A 365 -8.20 21.68 14.05
C VAL A 365 -7.36 22.70 13.29
N HIS A 366 -6.22 22.26 12.77
CA HIS A 366 -5.35 23.11 11.96
C HIS A 366 -6.06 23.55 10.66
N ARG A 367 -6.14 24.85 10.38
CA ARG A 367 -6.91 25.40 9.24
C ARG A 367 -6.53 24.78 7.89
N GLY A 368 -5.23 24.70 7.60
CA GLY A 368 -4.72 24.13 6.34
C GLY A 368 -5.10 22.65 6.15
N PHE A 369 -4.76 21.80 7.13
CA PHE A 369 -5.11 20.37 7.10
C PHE A 369 -6.61 20.15 7.02
N TYR A 370 -7.41 20.99 7.68
CA TYR A 370 -8.86 20.87 7.63
C TYR A 370 -9.42 21.20 6.25
N GLY A 371 -8.90 22.22 5.56
CA GLY A 371 -9.26 22.52 4.17
C GLY A 371 -8.98 21.34 3.22
N ALA A 372 -7.78 20.77 3.31
CA ALA A 372 -7.39 19.55 2.57
C ALA A 372 -8.27 18.34 2.93
N ALA A 373 -8.59 18.17 4.21
CA ALA A 373 -9.47 17.09 4.67
C ALA A 373 -10.90 17.24 4.14
N LYS A 374 -11.45 18.45 4.04
CA LYS A 374 -12.78 18.68 3.44
C LYS A 374 -12.82 18.28 1.96
N LYS A 375 -11.81 18.67 1.17
CA LYS A 375 -11.69 18.25 -0.24
C LYS A 375 -11.58 16.73 -0.36
N THR A 376 -10.71 16.12 0.47
CA THR A 376 -10.54 14.66 0.51
C THR A 376 -11.82 13.96 0.93
N ALA A 377 -12.56 14.48 1.91
CA ALA A 377 -13.82 13.92 2.38
C ALA A 377 -14.91 13.97 1.33
N ALA A 378 -14.99 15.04 0.52
CA ALA A 378 -15.93 15.10 -0.61
C ALA A 378 -15.63 14.01 -1.65
N PHE A 379 -14.36 13.87 -2.03
CA PHE A 379 -13.90 12.81 -2.94
C PHE A 379 -14.19 11.40 -2.40
N VAL A 380 -13.80 11.13 -1.15
CA VAL A 380 -13.98 9.82 -0.51
C VAL A 380 -15.46 9.51 -0.31
N THR A 381 -16.28 10.45 0.16
CA THR A 381 -17.72 10.23 0.35
C THR A 381 -18.38 9.89 -0.98
N SER A 382 -18.07 10.63 -2.05
CA SER A 382 -18.60 10.31 -3.39
C SER A 382 -18.24 8.90 -3.83
N TYR A 383 -17.05 8.41 -3.49
CA TYR A 383 -16.66 7.03 -3.77
C TYR A 383 -17.40 6.01 -2.87
N LEU A 384 -17.49 6.27 -1.57
CA LEU A 384 -18.19 5.40 -0.62
C LEU A 384 -19.68 5.25 -0.96
N ASP A 385 -20.35 6.33 -1.36
CA ASP A 385 -21.75 6.31 -1.81
C ASP A 385 -21.99 5.32 -2.96
N ARG A 386 -20.95 5.06 -3.77
CA ARG A 386 -21.02 4.16 -4.94
C ARG A 386 -20.63 2.71 -4.62
N PHE A 387 -19.64 2.50 -3.75
CA PHE A 387 -18.94 1.21 -3.62
C PHE A 387 -18.93 0.63 -2.21
N TYR A 388 -19.38 1.37 -1.19
CA TYR A 388 -19.48 0.86 0.17
C TYR A 388 -20.64 -0.14 0.31
N ALA A 389 -20.31 -1.35 0.73
CA ALA A 389 -21.22 -2.47 0.97
C ALA A 389 -20.98 -3.13 2.34
N GLY A 390 -20.31 -2.41 3.26
CA GLY A 390 -19.99 -2.91 4.61
C GLY A 390 -18.50 -3.25 4.83
N GLN A 391 -17.63 -2.96 3.85
CA GLN A 391 -16.19 -3.18 3.97
C GLN A 391 -15.56 -2.40 5.12
N LYS A 392 -14.37 -2.81 5.55
CA LYS A 392 -13.55 -2.02 6.48
C LYS A 392 -12.84 -0.87 5.73
N LEU A 393 -12.85 0.34 6.28
CA LEU A 393 -12.04 1.44 5.75
C LEU A 393 -10.63 1.39 6.33
N LEU A 394 -9.63 1.10 5.50
CA LEU A 394 -8.22 1.22 5.86
C LEU A 394 -7.66 2.52 5.31
N ILE A 395 -7.29 3.43 6.19
CA ILE A 395 -6.82 4.77 5.83
C ILE A 395 -5.34 4.88 6.19
N CYS A 396 -4.52 5.38 5.27
CA CYS A 396 -3.12 5.68 5.55
C CYS A 396 -2.66 7.03 4.98
N GLY A 397 -1.59 7.57 5.57
CA GLY A 397 -1.00 8.81 5.11
C GLY A 397 0.37 9.09 5.72
N HIS A 398 1.21 9.76 4.95
CA HIS A 398 2.56 10.15 5.37
C HIS A 398 2.66 11.68 5.49
N SER A 399 3.44 12.16 6.46
CA SER A 399 3.69 13.60 6.67
C SER A 399 2.38 14.37 6.83
N LEU A 400 2.20 15.50 6.13
CA LEU A 400 0.95 16.25 6.05
C LEU A 400 -0.25 15.36 5.69
N GLY A 401 -0.08 14.38 4.81
CA GLY A 401 -1.13 13.44 4.44
C GLY A 401 -1.64 12.61 5.61
N GLY A 402 -0.78 12.34 6.60
CA GLY A 402 -1.20 11.67 7.85
C GLY A 402 -2.08 12.56 8.75
N ALA A 403 -1.83 13.88 8.78
CA ALA A 403 -2.69 14.82 9.49
C ALA A 403 -4.05 14.97 8.80
N VAL A 404 -4.06 15.06 7.46
CA VAL A 404 -5.30 15.09 6.66
C VAL A 404 -6.09 13.79 6.84
N ALA A 405 -5.41 12.63 6.84
CA ALA A 405 -6.04 11.33 7.05
C ALA A 405 -6.67 11.18 8.45
N LEU A 406 -6.09 11.79 9.50
CA LEU A 406 -6.69 11.82 10.83
C LEU A 406 -8.02 12.60 10.85
N LEU A 407 -8.03 13.80 10.25
CA LEU A 407 -9.24 14.61 10.19
C LEU A 407 -10.32 13.92 9.34
N LEU A 408 -9.94 13.38 8.18
CA LEU A 408 -10.80 12.56 7.32
C LEU A 408 -11.42 11.39 8.08
N ALA A 409 -10.60 10.63 8.83
CA ALA A 409 -11.07 9.47 9.59
C ALA A 409 -12.12 9.86 10.64
N GLU A 410 -11.92 10.98 11.35
CA GLU A 410 -12.92 11.46 12.32
C GLU A 410 -14.19 11.97 11.63
N MET A 411 -14.07 12.67 10.49
CA MET A 411 -15.22 13.10 9.68
C MET A 411 -16.06 11.89 9.26
N LEU A 412 -15.43 10.83 8.73
CA LEU A 412 -16.10 9.60 8.31
C LEU A 412 -16.73 8.85 9.49
N ARG A 413 -16.03 8.74 10.63
CA ARG A 413 -16.56 8.06 11.84
C ARG A 413 -17.87 8.68 12.33
N ARG A 414 -18.01 9.98 12.19
CA ARG A 414 -19.16 10.75 12.68
C ARG A 414 -20.36 10.72 11.74
N ARG A 415 -20.20 10.19 10.54
CA ARG A 415 -21.31 10.06 9.61
C ARG A 415 -22.29 8.96 10.05
N PRO A 416 -23.58 9.08 9.70
CA PRO A 416 -24.62 8.16 10.16
C PRO A 416 -24.45 6.72 9.65
N GLU A 417 -23.67 6.48 8.59
CA GLU A 417 -23.45 5.14 8.02
C GLU A 417 -22.65 4.21 8.96
N GLY A 418 -21.94 4.76 9.96
CA GLY A 418 -21.31 3.96 11.01
C GLY A 418 -20.10 3.14 10.54
N TYR A 419 -19.25 3.72 9.70
CA TYR A 419 -18.09 3.04 9.10
C TYR A 419 -17.14 2.44 10.15
N THR A 420 -16.74 1.19 9.93
CA THR A 420 -15.63 0.57 10.66
C THR A 420 -14.33 0.96 9.99
N LEU A 421 -13.46 1.66 10.71
CA LEU A 421 -12.25 2.25 10.13
C LEU A 421 -11.00 2.03 11.00
N GLN A 422 -9.85 2.05 10.35
CA GLN A 422 -8.54 1.97 10.99
C GLN A 422 -7.56 2.88 10.25
N LEU A 423 -6.76 3.62 11.02
CA LEU A 423 -5.86 4.65 10.51
C LEU A 423 -4.40 4.32 10.83
N TYR A 424 -3.54 4.41 9.82
CA TYR A 424 -2.08 4.31 9.94
C TYR A 424 -1.41 5.58 9.42
N THR A 425 -0.65 6.27 10.26
CA THR A 425 0.06 7.49 9.85
C THR A 425 1.56 7.38 10.05
N TYR A 426 2.34 7.94 9.15
CA TYR A 426 3.81 7.90 9.17
C TYR A 426 4.36 9.33 9.23
N GLY A 427 5.10 9.70 10.25
CA GLY A 427 5.69 11.05 10.37
C GLY A 427 4.66 12.18 10.44
N ALA A 428 3.44 11.89 10.91
CA ALA A 428 2.36 12.86 10.88
C ALA A 428 2.52 13.96 11.95
N PRO A 429 2.33 15.26 11.60
CA PRO A 429 2.32 16.35 12.56
C PRO A 429 1.07 16.32 13.45
N ARG A 430 1.02 17.17 14.48
CA ARG A 430 -0.22 17.38 15.28
C ARG A 430 -1.25 18.09 14.40
N ALA A 431 -2.47 17.55 14.35
CA ALA A 431 -3.53 18.09 13.50
C ALA A 431 -4.60 18.90 14.26
N ALA A 432 -4.73 18.67 15.56
CA ALA A 432 -5.86 19.16 16.34
C ALA A 432 -5.52 19.37 17.82
N ASP A 433 -6.43 19.99 18.56
CA ASP A 433 -6.31 20.23 20.00
C ASP A 433 -6.65 19.00 20.87
N ALA A 434 -6.46 19.15 22.17
CA ALA A 434 -6.78 18.13 23.17
C ALA A 434 -8.27 17.77 23.19
N THR A 435 -9.16 18.75 22.94
CA THR A 435 -10.61 18.53 22.91
C THR A 435 -11.00 17.63 21.74
N PHE A 436 -10.49 17.88 20.54
CA PHE A 436 -10.66 17.01 19.39
C PHE A 436 -10.11 15.61 19.70
N THR A 437 -8.89 15.53 20.22
CA THR A 437 -8.20 14.26 20.50
C THR A 437 -9.01 13.37 21.46
N LYS A 438 -9.58 13.97 22.51
CA LYS A 438 -10.46 13.27 23.45
C LYS A 438 -11.74 12.75 22.79
N ASN A 439 -12.34 13.54 21.90
CA ASN A 439 -13.57 13.15 21.20
C ASN A 439 -13.33 12.13 20.08
N ALA A 440 -12.13 12.13 19.51
CA ALA A 440 -11.67 11.20 18.49
C ALA A 440 -11.12 9.88 19.07
N ALA A 441 -11.00 9.75 20.40
CA ALA A 441 -10.41 8.60 21.08
C ALA A 441 -10.94 7.19 20.66
N PRO A 442 -12.21 7.02 20.22
CA PRO A 442 -12.67 5.73 19.68
C PRO A 442 -12.02 5.31 18.35
N LEU A 443 -11.36 6.23 17.63
CA LEU A 443 -10.66 5.90 16.38
C LEU A 443 -9.47 4.96 16.66
N VAL A 444 -9.43 3.84 15.94
CA VAL A 444 -8.25 2.97 15.93
C VAL A 444 -7.17 3.62 15.06
N HIS A 445 -6.26 4.36 15.71
CA HIS A 445 -5.17 5.08 15.04
C HIS A 445 -3.81 4.60 15.54
N TYR A 446 -2.99 4.08 14.63
CA TYR A 446 -1.58 3.78 14.85
C TYR A 446 -0.73 4.84 14.17
N ARG A 447 0.07 5.56 14.96
CA ARG A 447 0.96 6.62 14.45
C ARG A 447 2.41 6.18 14.58
N MET A 448 3.14 6.25 13.49
CA MET A 448 4.53 5.85 13.38
C MET A 448 5.42 7.07 13.38
N VAL A 449 6.44 7.05 14.23
CA VAL A 449 7.50 8.08 14.27
C VAL A 449 8.84 7.38 14.12
N ASN A 450 9.63 7.82 13.16
CA ASN A 450 10.93 7.24 12.91
C ASN A 450 12.05 8.08 13.51
N HIS A 451 12.73 7.51 14.50
CA HIS A 451 13.91 8.07 15.13
C HIS A 451 13.80 9.59 15.42
N ASN A 452 14.64 10.38 14.77
CA ASN A 452 14.75 11.83 14.94
C ASN A 452 13.94 12.59 13.88
N ASP A 453 12.82 12.05 13.40
CA ASP A 453 11.89 12.78 12.53
C ASP A 453 11.33 14.02 13.27
N PRO A 454 11.60 15.24 12.78
CA PRO A 454 11.16 16.47 13.45
C PRO A 454 9.68 16.81 13.19
N ILE A 455 9.04 16.22 12.19
CA ILE A 455 7.70 16.63 11.75
C ILE A 455 6.61 16.28 12.78
N PRO A 456 6.62 15.12 13.44
CA PRO A 456 5.71 14.85 14.55
C PRO A 456 5.81 15.87 15.68
N SER A 457 6.93 16.59 15.84
CA SER A 457 7.07 17.62 16.88
C SER A 457 6.42 18.96 16.53
N VAL A 458 5.85 19.10 15.32
CA VAL A 458 5.16 20.33 14.88
C VAL A 458 3.67 20.11 14.58
N PRO A 459 2.82 21.15 14.73
CA PRO A 459 3.05 22.33 15.55
C PRO A 459 3.38 21.94 17.01
N GLY A 460 4.16 22.76 17.68
CA GLY A 460 4.39 22.62 19.12
C GLY A 460 3.08 22.81 19.89
N SER A 461 2.94 22.17 21.05
CA SER A 461 1.75 22.30 21.90
C SER A 461 1.38 23.76 22.25
N TRP A 462 2.34 24.67 22.20
CA TRP A 462 2.25 26.09 22.54
C TRP A 462 1.99 27.04 21.36
N MET A 463 1.93 26.54 20.12
CA MET A 463 1.90 27.37 18.90
C MET A 463 0.48 27.88 18.53
N ASN A 464 -0.22 28.55 19.45
CA ASN A 464 -1.56 29.14 19.20
C ASN A 464 -1.55 30.66 18.89
N THR A 465 -0.67 31.17 18.03
CA THR A 465 -0.54 32.64 17.82
C THR A 465 -0.59 33.09 16.35
N LYS A 466 -0.80 34.39 16.10
CA LYS A 466 -0.80 34.98 14.74
C LYS A 466 0.61 35.37 14.29
N GLY A 467 0.97 35.00 13.06
CA GLY A 467 1.91 35.70 12.16
C GLY A 467 3.41 35.72 12.45
N ASN A 468 3.90 36.29 13.56
CA ASN A 468 5.22 36.95 13.52
C ASN A 468 6.32 36.45 14.48
N VAL A 469 6.25 35.23 15.03
CA VAL A 469 7.30 34.70 15.94
C VAL A 469 7.83 33.31 15.53
N TYR A 470 7.63 32.89 14.28
CA TYR A 470 7.79 31.48 13.89
C TYR A 470 9.20 31.09 13.42
N GLY A 471 9.85 31.92 12.60
CA GLY A 471 11.09 31.52 11.92
C GLY A 471 12.31 31.32 12.83
N THR A 472 12.48 32.17 13.86
CA THR A 472 13.72 32.17 14.67
C THR A 472 13.66 31.20 15.85
N GLY A 473 12.46 30.93 16.39
CA GLY A 473 12.27 30.08 17.59
C GLY A 473 12.35 28.58 17.29
N LEU A 474 11.84 28.13 16.14
CA LEU A 474 11.89 26.72 15.73
C LEU A 474 13.35 26.27 15.52
N ALA A 475 14.13 27.06 14.78
CA ALA A 475 15.55 26.76 14.49
C ALA A 475 16.43 26.66 15.76
N LEU A 476 16.10 27.40 16.82
CA LEU A 476 16.82 27.39 18.10
C LEU A 476 16.41 26.21 19.01
N ALA A 477 15.16 25.76 18.96
CA ALA A 477 14.66 24.63 19.75
C ALA A 477 15.29 23.29 19.35
N PHE A 478 15.67 23.15 18.08
CA PHE A 478 16.30 21.94 17.53
C PHE A 478 17.84 21.95 17.56
N ALA A 479 18.47 23.04 18.00
CA ALA A 479 19.93 23.22 17.89
C ALA A 479 20.74 22.91 19.16
N ASN A 480 20.15 22.87 20.35
CA ASN A 480 20.88 22.67 21.62
C ASN A 480 20.02 22.01 22.70
N VAL A 481 20.49 20.91 23.30
CA VAL A 481 19.79 20.13 24.36
C VAL A 481 19.39 20.98 25.58
N PRO A 482 20.24 21.88 26.14
CA PRO A 482 19.84 22.72 27.28
C PRO A 482 18.81 23.80 26.88
N VAL A 483 18.86 24.28 25.64
CA VAL A 483 17.94 25.31 25.13
C VAL A 483 16.58 24.69 24.79
N GLY A 484 16.56 23.46 24.26
CA GLY A 484 15.33 22.71 23.96
C GLY A 484 14.46 22.49 25.20
N LEU A 485 15.06 22.13 26.33
CA LEU A 485 14.36 22.00 27.62
C LEU A 485 13.77 23.35 28.09
N SER A 486 14.49 24.46 27.88
CA SER A 486 13.99 25.80 28.23
C SER A 486 12.87 26.30 27.30
N VAL A 487 12.82 25.86 26.04
CA VAL A 487 11.70 26.09 25.10
C VAL A 487 10.48 25.22 25.45
N PHE A 488 10.71 23.96 25.82
CA PHE A 488 9.67 23.06 26.37
C PHE A 488 9.00 23.67 27.61
N ILE A 489 9.80 24.16 28.57
CA ILE A 489 9.31 24.85 29.77
C ILE A 489 8.60 26.18 29.42
N ALA A 490 9.08 26.93 28.43
CA ALA A 490 8.47 28.18 27.99
C ALA A 490 7.15 28.00 27.21
N GLY A 491 6.91 26.81 26.64
CA GLY A 491 5.67 26.46 25.94
C GLY A 491 4.52 26.15 26.88
N ILE A 492 4.81 25.57 28.05
CA ILE A 492 3.81 25.19 29.07
C ILE A 492 3.17 26.41 29.76
N THR A 493 3.74 27.62 29.62
CA THR A 493 3.39 28.80 30.44
C THR A 493 2.74 29.96 29.67
N ARG A 494 2.51 29.85 28.35
CA ARG A 494 1.79 30.86 27.55
C ARG A 494 0.38 30.37 27.20
N TRP A 495 -0.63 30.78 27.97
CA TRP A 495 -2.02 30.32 27.80
C TRP A 495 -2.95 31.44 27.33
N THR A 496 -3.31 31.39 26.04
CA THR A 496 -4.62 31.79 25.54
C THR A 496 -5.05 30.75 24.49
N GLY A 497 -5.75 29.68 24.90
CA GLY A 497 -6.30 28.61 24.04
C GLY A 497 -5.76 27.19 24.31
N GLU A 498 -6.46 26.16 23.81
CA GLU A 498 -6.11 24.74 23.99
C GLU A 498 -4.88 24.33 23.13
N SER A 499 -4.00 23.51 23.70
CA SER A 499 -2.77 23.04 23.03
C SER A 499 -3.04 22.01 21.94
N TYR A 500 -2.23 22.03 20.87
CA TYR A 500 -2.19 20.94 19.90
C TYR A 500 -1.76 19.63 20.59
N GLU A 501 -2.45 18.53 20.29
CA GLU A 501 -2.19 17.20 20.83
C GLU A 501 -2.10 16.14 19.70
N HIS A 502 -1.45 15.02 20.00
CA HIS A 502 -1.44 13.87 19.10
C HIS A 502 -2.58 12.91 19.44
N HIS A 503 -3.33 12.52 18.43
CA HIS A 503 -4.24 11.39 18.50
C HIS A 503 -3.53 10.08 18.14
N GLY A 504 -3.97 8.96 18.72
CA GLY A 504 -3.54 7.60 18.36
C GLY A 504 -2.39 7.02 19.18
N ILE A 505 -2.14 5.73 18.96
CA ILE A 505 -1.14 4.93 19.64
C ILE A 505 0.21 5.13 18.94
N LEU A 506 1.16 5.75 19.66
CA LEU A 506 2.52 5.95 19.17
C LEU A 506 3.29 4.62 19.08
N ARG A 507 3.84 4.37 17.88
CA ARG A 507 4.84 3.37 17.57
C ARG A 507 6.12 4.09 17.11
N HIS A 508 7.14 4.07 17.94
CA HIS A 508 8.40 4.77 17.67
C HIS A 508 9.46 3.78 17.19
N PHE A 509 10.09 4.03 16.06
CA PHE A 509 11.28 3.29 15.63
C PHE A 509 12.50 3.89 16.29
N LEU A 510 13.22 3.10 17.07
CA LEU A 510 14.48 3.51 17.68
C LEU A 510 15.62 2.65 17.11
N PRO A 511 16.48 3.19 16.24
CA PRO A 511 17.77 2.58 15.95
C PRO A 511 18.62 2.56 17.21
N VAL A 512 19.33 1.46 17.43
CA VAL A 512 20.28 1.28 18.52
C VAL A 512 21.63 0.96 17.90
N GLU A 513 22.61 1.82 18.15
CA GLU A 513 23.99 1.68 17.66
C GLU A 513 24.90 1.22 18.81
N PHE A 514 25.63 0.13 18.58
CA PHE A 514 26.54 -0.43 19.57
C PHE A 514 27.99 -0.05 19.28
N ASP A 515 28.46 -0.37 18.07
CA ASP A 515 29.79 -0.06 17.55
C ASP A 515 29.67 0.48 16.11
N ARG A 516 30.74 1.03 15.52
CA ARG A 516 30.74 1.70 14.19
C ARG A 516 30.11 0.91 13.02
N LYS A 517 29.85 -0.39 13.19
CA LYS A 517 29.24 -1.27 12.16
C LYS A 517 28.02 -2.07 12.65
N GLU A 518 27.73 -2.09 13.95
CA GLU A 518 26.66 -2.91 14.51
C GLU A 518 25.47 -2.04 14.92
N ARG A 519 24.37 -2.21 14.19
CA ARG A 519 23.12 -1.47 14.39
C ARG A 519 21.98 -2.46 14.58
N SER A 520 20.91 -2.00 15.19
CA SER A 520 19.65 -2.75 15.29
C SER A 520 18.52 -1.74 15.37
N SER A 521 17.27 -2.17 15.26
CA SER A 521 16.12 -1.31 15.50
C SER A 521 15.07 -2.00 16.37
N ILE A 522 14.46 -1.21 17.26
CA ILE A 522 13.30 -1.65 18.03
C ILE A 522 12.09 -0.78 17.73
N LEU A 523 10.91 -1.39 17.67
CA LEU A 523 9.64 -0.69 17.67
C LEU A 523 9.07 -0.68 19.09
N TRP A 524 8.83 0.50 19.65
CA TRP A 524 8.38 0.65 21.03
C TRP A 524 7.37 1.79 21.20
N MET A 525 6.88 1.99 22.44
CA MET A 525 5.77 2.91 22.74
C MET A 525 6.12 3.90 23.86
N PRO A 526 7.05 4.86 23.64
CA PRO A 526 7.44 5.81 24.68
C PRO A 526 6.25 6.72 25.09
N ARG A 527 6.27 7.21 26.34
CA ARG A 527 5.29 8.18 26.87
C ARG A 527 5.88 9.53 27.24
N CYS A 528 7.20 9.63 27.36
CA CYS A 528 7.90 10.83 27.78
C CYS A 528 8.00 11.86 26.65
N ASP A 529 7.82 13.13 27.00
CA ASP A 529 7.91 14.22 26.04
C ASP A 529 9.36 14.39 25.56
N THR A 530 10.34 14.02 26.39
CA THR A 530 11.77 14.04 26.05
C THR A 530 12.08 13.19 24.82
N ILE A 531 11.41 12.04 24.62
CA ILE A 531 11.60 11.23 23.40
C ILE A 531 10.59 11.61 22.33
N THR A 532 9.35 11.94 22.71
CA THR A 532 8.27 12.15 21.74
C THR A 532 8.22 13.56 21.15
N GLN A 533 8.94 14.52 21.73
CA GLN A 533 9.04 15.90 21.25
C GLN A 533 10.45 16.30 20.81
N HIS A 534 11.50 15.63 21.29
CA HIS A 534 12.87 15.88 20.83
C HIS A 534 13.36 14.80 19.86
N ALA A 535 13.46 15.20 18.59
CA ALA A 535 14.30 14.56 17.57
C ALA A 535 15.82 14.65 17.88
N ALA A 536 16.21 14.90 19.13
CA ALA A 536 17.57 15.22 19.52
C ALA A 536 18.05 14.33 20.68
N CYS A 537 17.60 13.08 20.74
CA CYS A 537 18.09 12.15 21.74
C CYS A 537 19.55 11.73 21.45
N GLU A 538 20.00 11.80 20.19
CA GLU A 538 21.37 11.47 19.78
C GLU A 538 22.41 12.46 20.37
N VAL A 539 22.09 13.76 20.38
CA VAL A 539 22.95 14.82 20.97
C VAL A 539 22.98 14.75 22.51
N ALA A 540 22.14 13.97 23.18
CA ALA A 540 22.30 13.69 24.61
C ALA A 540 23.05 12.37 24.87
N LEU A 541 23.13 11.48 23.88
CA LEU A 541 23.61 10.11 24.02
C LEU A 541 25.02 9.88 23.43
N GLU A 542 25.44 10.69 22.46
CA GLU A 542 26.80 10.64 21.89
C GLU A 542 27.85 11.46 22.66
N HIS A 543 27.44 12.30 23.63
CA HIS A 543 28.35 13.16 24.39
C HIS A 543 29.16 12.36 25.42
N LYS A 544 30.13 11.58 24.94
CA LYS A 544 31.16 10.96 25.77
C LYS A 544 32.22 11.97 26.21
N HIS A 545 32.52 13.03 25.45
CA HIS A 545 33.51 14.05 25.84
C HIS A 545 33.34 15.40 25.10
N GLY A 546 33.16 16.52 25.82
CA GLY A 546 33.46 17.88 25.31
C GLY A 546 32.30 18.76 24.78
N LEU A 547 32.49 20.08 24.86
CA LEU A 547 31.60 21.16 24.41
C LEU A 547 31.41 21.17 22.87
N PRO A 548 30.30 21.75 22.34
CA PRO A 548 29.90 21.57 20.94
C PRO A 548 30.84 22.27 19.97
N ASP A 549 31.46 21.49 19.09
CA ASP A 549 32.12 22.00 17.88
C ASP A 549 31.12 21.99 16.70
N ARG A 550 31.10 23.04 15.90
CA ARG A 550 30.00 23.37 14.98
C ARG A 550 30.09 22.61 13.65
N PRO A 551 29.07 21.81 13.29
CA PRO A 551 28.51 21.86 11.94
C PRO A 551 26.97 21.74 11.94
N ALA A 552 26.27 22.82 12.34
CA ALA A 552 24.83 22.77 12.60
C ALA A 552 23.93 22.63 11.35
N LEU A 553 24.36 23.03 10.15
CA LEU A 553 23.47 23.07 8.98
C LEU A 553 23.43 21.74 8.19
N LEU A 554 24.58 21.07 8.03
CA LEU A 554 24.67 19.77 7.34
C LEU A 554 24.13 18.61 8.19
N ALA A 555 24.33 18.66 9.51
CA ALA A 555 23.72 17.70 10.44
C ALA A 555 22.18 17.82 10.50
N GLN A 556 21.64 19.04 10.39
CA GLN A 556 20.19 19.29 10.29
C GLN A 556 19.59 18.74 8.98
N LEU A 557 20.29 18.83 7.86
CA LEU A 557 19.87 18.21 6.59
C LEU A 557 19.86 16.67 6.66
N ILE A 558 20.79 16.07 7.41
CA ILE A 558 20.84 14.61 7.65
C ILE A 558 19.66 14.16 8.55
N GLN A 559 19.27 14.94 9.56
CA GLN A 559 18.10 14.65 10.41
C GLN A 559 16.76 14.77 9.64
N THR A 560 16.69 15.60 8.60
CA THR A 560 15.53 15.68 7.69
C THR A 560 15.34 14.39 6.87
N GLY A 561 16.42 13.61 6.70
CA GLY A 561 16.41 12.30 6.03
C GLY A 561 15.47 11.28 6.70
N ASN A 562 15.33 11.34 8.03
CA ASN A 562 14.52 10.40 8.81
C ASN A 562 13.02 10.53 8.58
N HIS A 563 12.59 11.67 8.03
CA HIS A 563 11.20 11.92 7.71
C HIS A 563 10.74 11.21 6.43
N PHE A 564 11.64 10.97 5.46
CA PHE A 564 11.21 10.45 4.16
C PHE A 564 10.85 8.96 4.20
N MET A 565 9.89 8.56 3.37
CA MET A 565 9.42 7.17 3.30
C MET A 565 10.50 6.20 2.82
N LEU A 566 11.06 6.43 1.63
CA LEU A 566 12.02 5.50 0.99
C LEU A 566 13.32 5.30 1.76
N PRO A 567 14.03 6.35 2.22
CA PRO A 567 15.31 6.16 2.91
C PRO A 567 15.13 5.83 4.39
N SER A 568 13.91 5.86 4.93
CA SER A 568 13.71 5.74 6.38
C SER A 568 12.51 4.91 6.81
N TYR A 569 11.27 5.38 6.64
CA TYR A 569 10.10 4.67 7.18
C TYR A 569 9.92 3.28 6.57
N ILE A 570 10.08 3.10 5.25
CA ILE A 570 9.95 1.78 4.60
C ILE A 570 11.01 0.81 5.15
N PRO A 571 12.32 1.11 5.15
CA PRO A 571 13.33 0.25 5.75
C PRO A 571 13.04 -0.08 7.23
N ALA A 572 12.60 0.89 8.03
CA ALA A 572 12.28 0.67 9.45
C ALA A 572 11.06 -0.25 9.64
N CYS A 573 10.02 -0.08 8.81
CA CYS A 573 8.84 -0.95 8.81
C CYS A 573 9.19 -2.36 8.37
N TRP A 574 9.99 -2.50 7.31
CA TRP A 574 10.48 -3.79 6.81
C TRP A 574 11.32 -4.50 7.88
N ALA A 575 12.26 -3.78 8.51
CA ALA A 575 13.10 -4.32 9.58
C ALA A 575 12.27 -4.82 10.77
N THR A 576 11.22 -4.07 11.13
CA THR A 576 10.28 -4.50 12.19
C THR A 576 9.53 -5.77 11.80
N LEU A 577 9.01 -5.85 10.57
CA LEU A 577 8.34 -7.05 10.08
C LEU A 577 9.25 -8.28 10.19
N ARG A 578 10.49 -8.18 9.69
CA ARG A 578 11.48 -9.26 9.75
C ARG A 578 11.80 -9.67 11.18
N ARG A 579 12.02 -8.70 12.06
CA ARG A 579 12.34 -8.95 13.47
C ARG A 579 11.18 -9.62 14.20
N TRP A 580 9.94 -9.25 13.90
CA TRP A 580 8.76 -9.89 14.48
C TRP A 580 8.53 -11.30 13.94
N GLN A 581 8.81 -11.53 12.65
CA GLN A 581 8.84 -12.89 12.06
C GLN A 581 9.87 -13.78 12.77
N GLU A 582 11.10 -13.29 12.95
CA GLU A 582 12.15 -14.04 13.63
C GLU A 582 11.81 -14.30 15.10
N ALA A 583 11.30 -13.29 15.82
CA ALA A 583 10.86 -13.44 17.21
C ALA A 583 9.73 -14.47 17.35
N HIS A 584 8.78 -14.48 16.41
CA HIS A 584 7.71 -15.47 16.37
C HIS A 584 8.24 -16.89 16.15
N ILE A 585 9.13 -17.08 15.16
CA ILE A 585 9.71 -18.40 14.81
C ILE A 585 10.60 -18.94 15.93
N THR A 586 11.42 -18.09 16.54
CA THR A 586 12.43 -18.50 17.53
C THR A 586 11.93 -18.46 18.98
N GLY A 587 10.79 -17.81 19.23
CA GLY A 587 10.32 -17.49 20.58
C GLY A 587 11.17 -16.43 21.30
N SER A 588 12.03 -15.71 20.58
CA SER A 588 12.90 -14.67 21.14
C SER A 588 12.11 -13.41 21.53
N PRO A 589 12.59 -12.64 22.52
CA PRO A 589 11.95 -11.37 22.88
C PRO A 589 12.15 -10.30 21.81
N LEU A 590 11.22 -9.33 21.76
CA LEU A 590 11.28 -8.21 20.82
C LEU A 590 12.49 -7.28 21.04
N ALA A 591 12.99 -7.18 22.27
CA ALA A 591 14.23 -6.48 22.60
C ALA A 591 15.20 -7.42 23.32
N THR A 592 16.44 -7.47 22.83
CA THR A 592 17.53 -8.18 23.48
C THR A 592 17.92 -7.50 24.79
N LYS A 593 18.63 -8.24 25.65
CA LYS A 593 19.20 -7.69 26.89
C LYS A 593 20.12 -6.50 26.60
N ARG A 594 20.96 -6.58 25.56
CA ARG A 594 21.94 -5.54 25.20
C ARG A 594 21.25 -4.25 24.75
N GLU A 595 20.24 -4.35 23.88
CA GLU A 595 19.44 -3.18 23.46
C GLU A 595 18.71 -2.55 24.64
N TYR A 596 18.06 -3.38 25.48
CA TYR A 596 17.38 -2.90 26.66
C TYR A 596 18.33 -2.15 27.60
N GLU A 597 19.49 -2.72 27.93
CA GLU A 597 20.44 -2.09 28.86
C GLU A 597 20.99 -0.80 28.28
N TRP A 598 21.25 -0.75 26.97
CA TRP A 598 21.67 0.48 26.29
C TRP A 598 20.62 1.59 26.45
N ILE A 599 19.36 1.30 26.15
CA ILE A 599 18.26 2.28 26.21
C ILE A 599 17.89 2.63 27.66
N ASP A 600 17.87 1.67 28.55
CA ASP A 600 17.52 1.89 29.97
C ASP A 600 18.56 2.76 30.67
N ASN A 601 19.86 2.53 30.39
CA ASN A 601 20.94 3.37 30.89
C ASN A 601 20.86 4.80 30.34
N ALA A 602 20.52 4.96 29.06
CA ALA A 602 20.25 6.25 28.44
C ALA A 602 19.11 7.00 29.17
N LEU A 603 17.96 6.35 29.38
CA LEU A 603 16.81 6.90 30.09
C LEU A 603 17.12 7.24 31.56
N ALA A 604 17.91 6.42 32.24
CA ALA A 604 18.33 6.67 33.61
C ALA A 604 19.20 7.94 33.72
N ARG A 605 20.12 8.16 32.78
CA ARG A 605 20.94 9.39 32.73
C ARG A 605 20.07 10.64 32.53
N ILE A 606 19.13 10.59 31.58
CA ILE A 606 18.20 11.70 31.32
C ILE A 606 17.36 12.00 32.58
N THR A 607 16.87 10.95 33.25
CA THR A 607 16.10 11.10 34.50
C THR A 607 16.92 11.80 35.57
N GLN A 608 18.20 11.46 35.69
CA GLN A 608 19.10 12.10 36.66
C GLN A 608 19.36 13.57 36.33
N GLN A 609 19.58 13.90 35.05
CA GLN A 609 19.77 15.28 34.60
C GLN A 609 18.54 16.17 34.90
N LEU A 610 17.32 15.66 34.65
CA LEU A 610 16.10 16.40 34.96
C LEU A 610 15.93 16.67 36.47
N ARG A 611 16.26 15.70 37.32
CA ARG A 611 16.26 15.87 38.78
C ARG A 611 17.33 16.85 39.26
N ASP A 612 18.48 16.88 38.60
CA ASP A 612 19.55 17.83 38.92
C ASP A 612 19.14 19.26 38.58
N GLU A 613 18.47 19.46 37.43
CA GLU A 613 17.90 20.75 37.04
C GLU A 613 16.74 21.20 37.92
N GLU A 614 15.82 20.31 38.29
CA GLU A 614 14.77 20.59 39.27
C GLU A 614 15.37 21.10 40.60
N ARG A 615 16.40 20.39 41.12
CA ARG A 615 17.12 20.81 42.33
C ARG A 615 17.91 22.10 42.15
N SER A 616 18.34 22.42 40.94
CA SER A 616 19.06 23.66 40.60
C SER A 616 18.09 24.86 40.60
N LEU A 617 16.92 24.69 39.98
CA LEU A 617 15.87 25.72 39.93
C LEU A 617 15.29 26.01 41.31
N ALA A 618 15.03 24.98 42.12
CA ALA A 618 14.59 25.14 43.51
C ALA A 618 15.61 25.90 44.38
N ARG A 619 16.91 25.90 44.01
CA ARG A 619 17.98 26.63 44.73
C ARG A 619 18.20 28.06 44.25
N ARG A 620 17.86 28.39 43.00
CA ARG A 620 18.23 29.67 42.37
C ARG A 620 17.20 30.78 42.51
N GLY A 621 15.93 30.46 42.80
CA GLY A 621 14.86 31.44 42.69
C GLY A 621 14.56 31.76 41.21
N ALA A 622 13.30 31.74 40.77
CA ALA A 622 12.93 31.89 39.37
C ALA A 622 13.38 33.25 38.79
N PRO A 623 14.17 33.29 37.71
CA PRO A 623 14.42 34.53 37.01
C PRO A 623 13.16 34.94 36.23
N ASN A 624 12.81 36.23 36.33
CA ASN A 624 11.80 36.92 35.51
C ASN A 624 10.33 36.54 35.73
N GLY A 625 9.81 36.70 36.96
CA GLY A 625 8.36 36.87 37.20
C GLY A 625 7.45 35.71 36.76
N ARG A 626 7.99 34.50 36.59
CA ARG A 626 7.24 33.27 36.31
C ARG A 626 6.89 32.55 37.62
N SER A 627 5.76 31.83 37.64
CA SER A 627 5.43 30.91 38.73
C SER A 627 6.44 29.76 38.76
N GLU A 628 7.31 29.78 39.77
CA GLU A 628 8.29 28.75 40.09
C GLU A 628 7.65 27.34 40.23
N SER A 629 6.37 27.31 40.61
CA SER A 629 5.56 26.11 40.77
C SER A 629 5.30 25.37 39.44
N ASP A 630 5.05 26.09 38.35
CA ASP A 630 4.60 25.46 37.09
C ASP A 630 5.73 24.71 36.38
N ILE A 631 6.96 25.23 36.48
CA ILE A 631 8.17 24.62 35.92
C ILE A 631 8.51 23.32 36.66
N ASN A 632 8.46 23.35 38.00
CA ASN A 632 8.71 22.17 38.82
C ASN A 632 7.66 21.08 38.56
N ILE A 633 6.38 21.44 38.45
CA ILE A 633 5.30 20.49 38.12
C ILE A 633 5.54 19.85 36.74
N ALA A 634 6.01 20.60 35.75
CA ALA A 634 6.32 20.06 34.42
C ALA A 634 7.48 19.06 34.45
N LEU A 635 8.56 19.37 35.19
CA LEU A 635 9.72 18.48 35.34
C LEU A 635 9.36 17.18 36.06
N ILE A 636 8.58 17.26 37.15
CA ILE A 636 8.09 16.09 37.89
C ILE A 636 7.24 15.18 36.98
N ARG A 637 6.29 15.76 36.24
CA ARG A 637 5.46 15.01 35.29
C ARG A 637 6.30 14.32 34.22
N GLU A 638 7.36 14.96 33.74
CA GLU A 638 8.24 14.38 32.73
C GLU A 638 9.07 13.22 33.29
N VAL A 639 9.56 13.32 34.54
CA VAL A 639 10.20 12.20 35.26
C VAL A 639 9.24 11.02 35.42
N ASP A 640 7.97 11.26 35.77
CA ASP A 640 6.96 10.21 35.86
C ASP A 640 6.69 9.53 34.50
N LYS A 641 6.63 10.32 33.42
CA LYS A 641 6.50 9.78 32.07
C LYS A 641 7.73 8.94 31.68
N LEU A 642 8.95 9.34 32.08
CA LEU A 642 10.17 8.55 31.86
C LEU A 642 10.12 7.22 32.60
N HIS A 643 9.64 7.18 33.84
CA HIS A 643 9.42 5.92 34.56
C HIS A 643 8.44 5.01 33.82
N SER A 644 7.33 5.55 33.32
CA SER A 644 6.37 4.78 32.51
C SER A 644 6.97 4.29 31.18
N THR A 645 7.81 5.11 30.53
CA THR A 645 8.56 4.72 29.32
C THR A 645 9.51 3.55 29.59
N ARG A 646 10.27 3.59 30.69
CA ARG A 646 11.16 2.48 31.11
C ARG A 646 10.37 1.21 31.40
N ALA A 647 9.22 1.31 32.08
CA ALA A 647 8.35 0.16 32.32
C ALA A 647 7.85 -0.48 31.02
N ARG A 648 7.47 0.32 30.02
CA ARG A 648 7.08 -0.19 28.69
C ARG A 648 8.26 -0.82 27.95
N LEU A 649 9.44 -0.24 28.02
CA LEU A 649 10.66 -0.83 27.45
C LEU A 649 10.93 -2.23 28.05
N ALA A 650 10.75 -2.40 29.37
CA ALA A 650 10.93 -3.69 30.02
C ALA A 650 9.98 -4.77 29.52
N THR A 651 8.76 -4.41 29.08
CA THR A 651 7.81 -5.39 28.50
C THR A 651 8.35 -6.04 27.22
N LEU A 652 9.16 -5.33 26.42
CA LEU A 652 9.72 -5.87 25.17
C LEU A 652 10.71 -7.02 25.38
N ARG A 653 11.27 -7.15 26.59
CA ARG A 653 12.17 -8.26 26.95
C ARG A 653 11.46 -9.56 27.31
N THR A 654 10.15 -9.50 27.54
CA THR A 654 9.35 -10.63 28.01
C THR A 654 8.17 -10.92 27.10
N ALA A 655 7.80 -9.98 26.23
CA ALA A 655 6.77 -10.16 25.23
C ALA A 655 7.15 -11.28 24.24
N SER A 656 6.29 -12.29 24.13
CA SER A 656 6.28 -13.21 23.00
C SER A 656 5.50 -12.59 21.83
N VAL A 657 5.86 -12.99 20.62
CA VAL A 657 5.19 -12.54 19.39
C VAL A 657 4.37 -13.71 18.84
N SER A 658 3.06 -13.52 18.76
CA SER A 658 2.17 -14.48 18.11
C SER A 658 2.13 -14.27 16.60
N GLU A 659 1.67 -15.28 15.85
CA GLU A 659 1.48 -15.14 14.40
C GLU A 659 0.50 -14.01 14.06
N LYS A 660 -0.51 -13.80 14.91
CA LYS A 660 -1.48 -12.70 14.81
C LYS A 660 -0.84 -11.33 15.00
N ASP A 661 0.19 -11.20 15.85
CA ASP A 661 0.95 -9.94 15.99
C ASP A 661 1.74 -9.63 14.72
N VAL A 662 2.17 -10.66 13.98
CA VAL A 662 2.90 -10.47 12.71
C VAL A 662 1.91 -10.18 11.57
N TYR A 663 0.91 -11.04 11.36
CA TYR A 663 0.10 -11.06 10.14
C TYR A 663 -1.36 -10.61 10.32
N GLY A 664 -1.81 -10.34 11.56
CA GLY A 664 -3.18 -9.89 11.82
C GLY A 664 -4.22 -10.95 11.49
N SER A 665 -5.31 -10.59 10.81
CA SER A 665 -6.38 -11.54 10.45
C SER A 665 -5.93 -12.63 9.47
N LEU A 666 -4.83 -12.42 8.75
CA LEU A 666 -4.33 -13.39 7.76
C LEU A 666 -3.78 -14.66 8.43
N SER A 667 -3.45 -14.62 9.73
CA SER A 667 -3.07 -15.83 10.49
C SER A 667 -4.22 -16.81 10.69
N GLU A 668 -5.46 -16.42 10.39
CA GLU A 668 -6.64 -17.29 10.47
C GLU A 668 -6.68 -18.29 9.29
N HIS A 669 -5.84 -18.09 8.26
CA HIS A 669 -5.69 -18.96 7.09
C HIS A 669 -4.22 -19.41 6.90
N PRO A 670 -3.68 -20.25 7.79
CA PRO A 670 -2.23 -20.55 7.85
C PRO A 670 -1.68 -21.22 6.59
N GLU A 671 -2.46 -22.05 5.90
CA GLU A 671 -2.01 -22.70 4.66
C GLU A 671 -1.81 -21.70 3.51
N GLN A 672 -2.76 -20.78 3.34
CA GLN A 672 -2.66 -19.72 2.34
C GLN A 672 -1.54 -18.75 2.68
N LEU A 673 -1.48 -18.32 3.96
CA LEU A 673 -0.40 -17.46 4.46
C LEU A 673 0.99 -18.07 4.20
N ALA A 674 1.16 -19.38 4.41
CA ALA A 674 2.44 -20.05 4.15
C ALA A 674 2.83 -20.01 2.65
N GLN A 675 1.86 -20.17 1.74
CA GLN A 675 2.09 -20.08 0.29
C GLN A 675 2.46 -18.66 -0.13
N ASP A 676 1.75 -17.66 0.39
CA ASP A 676 2.00 -16.24 0.10
C ASP A 676 3.36 -15.78 0.64
N LEU A 677 3.76 -16.28 1.82
CA LEU A 677 5.08 -16.04 2.39
C LEU A 677 6.18 -16.69 1.57
N ALA A 678 5.99 -17.91 1.08
CA ALA A 678 6.96 -18.57 0.21
C ALA A 678 7.16 -17.79 -1.09
N ARG A 679 6.07 -17.23 -1.66
CA ARG A 679 6.13 -16.33 -2.82
C ARG A 679 6.97 -15.09 -2.50
N TRP A 680 6.68 -14.41 -1.40
CA TRP A 680 7.41 -13.21 -1.00
C TRP A 680 8.90 -13.49 -0.73
N GLN A 681 9.23 -14.63 -0.11
CA GLN A 681 10.61 -15.05 0.16
C GLN A 681 11.39 -15.46 -1.11
N ALA A 682 10.72 -15.70 -2.23
CA ALA A 682 11.39 -16.01 -3.50
C ALA A 682 12.27 -14.85 -3.98
N HIS A 683 11.88 -13.61 -3.70
CA HIS A 683 12.69 -12.41 -3.99
C HIS A 683 13.95 -12.40 -3.12
N PRO A 684 15.17 -12.37 -3.73
CA PRO A 684 16.42 -12.28 -2.99
C PRO A 684 16.47 -11.09 -2.01
N GLU A 685 15.88 -9.95 -2.38
CA GLU A 685 15.89 -8.71 -1.60
C GLU A 685 15.14 -8.84 -0.27
N ASN A 686 14.14 -9.73 -0.20
CA ASN A 686 13.42 -10.02 1.04
C ASN A 686 14.19 -10.96 1.97
N ARG A 687 15.26 -11.58 1.47
CA ARG A 687 16.18 -12.45 2.23
C ARG A 687 17.49 -11.76 2.56
N GLU A 688 17.69 -10.53 2.11
CA GLU A 688 18.88 -9.74 2.45
C GLU A 688 19.04 -9.61 3.96
N VAL A 689 20.27 -9.78 4.40
CA VAL A 689 20.66 -9.54 5.79
C VAL A 689 20.75 -8.04 5.98
N GLU A 690 19.75 -7.46 6.62
CA GLU A 690 19.68 -6.03 6.94
C GLU A 690 19.97 -5.84 8.42
N GLN A 691 21.01 -5.07 8.72
CA GLN A 691 21.50 -4.93 10.08
C GLN A 691 20.42 -4.32 11.02
N LEU A 692 19.57 -3.42 10.53
CA LEU A 692 18.46 -2.87 11.32
C LEU A 692 17.39 -3.90 11.71
N ALA A 693 17.27 -4.99 10.95
CA ALA A 693 16.33 -6.08 11.21
C ALA A 693 16.89 -7.12 12.21
N MET A 694 18.20 -7.14 12.41
CA MET A 694 18.87 -8.14 13.23
C MET A 694 18.93 -7.73 14.70
N ALA A 695 18.82 -8.74 15.57
CA ALA A 695 19.29 -8.61 16.94
C ALA A 695 20.82 -8.42 16.94
N PRO A 696 21.37 -7.58 17.85
CA PRO A 696 22.83 -7.49 17.98
C PRO A 696 23.42 -8.84 18.38
N ALA A 697 24.66 -9.07 17.93
CA ALA A 697 25.46 -10.20 18.34
C ALA A 697 25.54 -10.24 19.87
N ARG A 698 25.45 -11.45 20.44
CA ARG A 698 25.76 -11.67 21.85
C ARG A 698 27.20 -11.23 22.06
N ALA A 699 27.44 -10.42 23.10
CA ALA A 699 28.80 -10.13 23.53
C ALA A 699 29.46 -11.48 23.84
N ASP A 700 30.40 -11.89 23.01
CA ASP A 700 31.19 -13.08 23.26
C ASP A 700 32.07 -12.76 24.47
N ASP A 701 31.97 -13.54 25.55
CA ASP A 701 32.90 -13.46 26.69
C ASP A 701 34.37 -13.62 26.24
N SER A 702 34.61 -14.03 24.99
CA SER A 702 35.91 -14.03 24.34
C SER A 702 36.58 -12.66 24.27
N GLU A 703 35.88 -11.52 24.17
CA GLU A 703 36.54 -10.21 24.17
C GLU A 703 37.04 -9.81 25.56
N LEU A 704 36.30 -10.16 26.62
CA LEU A 704 36.73 -10.01 28.00
C LEU A 704 37.94 -10.91 28.32
N ILE A 705 37.99 -12.12 27.73
CA ILE A 705 39.14 -13.04 27.85
C ILE A 705 40.35 -12.56 27.02
N ARG A 706 40.14 -11.96 25.83
CA ARG A 706 41.21 -11.33 25.03
C ARG A 706 41.80 -10.09 25.70
N GLY A 707 41.03 -9.38 26.51
CA GLY A 707 41.54 -8.29 27.35
C GLY A 707 42.31 -8.77 28.59
N ALA A 708 42.01 -9.97 29.10
CA ALA A 708 42.66 -10.55 30.28
C ALA A 708 43.98 -11.27 29.96
N HIS A 709 44.09 -11.86 28.77
CA HIS A 709 45.33 -12.41 28.25
C HIS A 709 45.81 -11.50 27.12
N GLY A 710 46.67 -10.54 27.44
CA GLY A 710 47.17 -9.52 26.53
C GLY A 710 48.03 -10.01 25.36
N TYR A 711 47.72 -11.17 24.75
CA TYR A 711 48.23 -11.65 23.46
C TYR A 711 47.28 -12.69 22.85
N ALA A 712 47.00 -12.56 21.55
CA ALA A 712 46.43 -13.64 20.75
C ALA A 712 47.57 -14.58 20.32
N ILE A 713 47.44 -15.88 20.62
CA ILE A 713 48.38 -16.92 20.16
C ILE A 713 48.22 -17.03 18.63
N GLY A 714 49.25 -16.61 17.87
CA GLY A 714 49.35 -16.86 16.41
C GLY A 714 49.53 -15.63 15.51
N GLU A 715 49.55 -14.41 16.01
CA GLU A 715 49.82 -13.20 15.21
C GLU A 715 51.34 -12.87 15.19
N PRO A 716 51.92 -12.45 14.04
CA PRO A 716 53.33 -12.12 13.94
C PRO A 716 53.68 -10.81 14.67
N TYR A 717 54.69 -10.87 15.52
CA TYR A 717 55.19 -9.77 16.34
C TYR A 717 56.12 -8.85 15.52
N THR A 718 55.71 -7.61 15.27
CA THR A 718 56.61 -6.54 14.78
C THR A 718 57.02 -5.64 15.94
N LEU A 719 58.26 -5.81 16.40
CA LEU A 719 58.96 -4.85 17.26
C LEU A 719 59.32 -3.61 16.43
N ASP A 720 58.78 -2.45 16.80
CA ASP A 720 59.33 -1.16 16.38
C ASP A 720 60.20 -0.62 17.52
N LEU A 721 61.50 -0.52 17.26
CA LEU A 721 62.57 -0.20 18.21
C LEU A 721 63.01 1.27 18.17
N ASP A 722 62.24 2.16 17.54
CA ASP A 722 62.63 3.57 17.32
C ASP A 722 61.78 4.63 18.06
N SER A 723 61.09 4.30 19.16
CA SER A 723 60.30 5.30 19.93
C SER A 723 60.81 5.63 21.34
N ILE A 724 62.09 5.33 21.64
CA ILE A 724 62.79 5.88 22.82
C ILE A 724 63.90 6.83 22.36
N VAL A 725 63.57 8.12 22.26
CA VAL A 725 64.39 9.28 22.70
C VAL A 725 63.45 10.39 23.17
#